data_AF-A0A9X3TSI8-F1
#
_entry.id   AF-A0A9X3TSI8-F1
#
_cell.length_a   1.000
_cell.length_b   1.000
_cell.length_c   1.000
_cell.angle_alpha   90.00
_cell.angle_beta   90.00
_cell.angle_gamma   90.00
#
_symmetry.space_group_name_H-M   'P 1'
#
loop_
_entity.id
_entity.type
_entity.pdbx_description
1 polymer ?
#
loop_
_entity_poly.entity_id
_entity_poly.type
_entity_poly.pdbx_seq_one_letter_code
_entity_poly.pdbx_strand_id
1 'polypeptide(L)'
;MIVIATQHVQKSYGADPVLRDVTLEIKAGERVGIVGPNGAGKTTLFKLLAGLEQPDTGEVFRAKGIRWAYLPQTPQYPPEWTARDVIASAFGDVLAIQEEMRSLEREMSCVGEADRELERLIGRYQALQSEFERLDGYQWEARMAQVTDGLGLSEGFLSTPFARLSGGEQTKTGLAKLLCQQSDVLLLDEPTNHLDLEAMEWLEGFLRDYPGTVLMISHDRFFLDAVVSSIYHLDGGVAEHYIGNYSAFVKEREERLLRQFAEYQEQQKKIKKMQEAIKRLKEWGNRSNPPNEAFHRRAKSMEKALDRLERIERPRLEAERMGLAFHKAERSGEEVLVAEGVSKSFGEKRLFDGASLLLRYGERKALLGPNGCGKSTWIKMMVGELPPDEGAVRIGSRVKLGYLSQRALEGDQERRVIEVFRETAAVSEAEARHRLAKFLFYGEQVFKRIGQLSGGERMRLRLAQLMHQDVNLLVLDEPTNHLDIEARETLEEALAGFQGSLLIVSHDRYFLQKMVDGVYWVENGRLVHDEGTFKEAWEKRRQRRSGGGNRTAENTRKAGEPLQSEKRPHAETMPHTMKPAGSGPDAASSRKRSNPYKLAELERAIAEREARRDEMMALLSGGETDYRKLIGWQQELERLTEEIDALYREWMERQES
;
A
#
# COMPACT_ATOMS: atom_id res chain seq x y z
N MET A 1 -12.95 22.20 -12.53
CA MET A 1 -14.37 22.00 -12.13
C MET A 1 -14.40 20.95 -11.04
N ILE A 2 -15.12 21.18 -9.94
CA ILE A 2 -15.32 20.15 -8.89
C ILE A 2 -16.34 19.16 -9.43
N VAL A 3 -16.00 17.88 -9.42
CA VAL A 3 -16.86 16.79 -9.89
C VAL A 3 -17.58 16.12 -8.73
N ILE A 4 -16.88 15.98 -7.61
CA ILE A 4 -17.35 15.32 -6.40
C ILE A 4 -16.95 16.18 -5.21
N ALA A 5 -17.89 16.41 -4.29
CA ALA A 5 -17.56 16.92 -2.98
C ALA A 5 -18.41 16.24 -1.90
N THR A 6 -17.82 16.00 -0.74
CA THR A 6 -18.58 15.62 0.47
C THR A 6 -18.33 16.66 1.55
N GLN A 7 -19.36 16.94 2.34
CA GLN A 7 -19.26 17.84 3.49
C GLN A 7 -19.82 17.16 4.73
N HIS A 8 -18.95 16.96 5.73
CA HIS A 8 -19.27 16.39 7.03
C HIS A 8 -20.12 15.10 6.97
N VAL A 9 -19.80 14.21 6.02
CA VAL A 9 -20.58 13.00 5.79
C VAL A 9 -20.34 11.99 6.90
N GLN A 10 -21.44 11.46 7.46
CA GLN A 10 -21.43 10.37 8.43
C GLN A 10 -22.25 9.18 7.94
N LYS A 11 -21.79 7.99 8.31
CA LYS A 11 -22.48 6.74 8.06
C LYS A 11 -22.22 5.72 9.16
N SER A 12 -23.29 5.16 9.71
CA SER A 12 -23.24 4.14 10.75
C SER A 12 -23.98 2.88 10.31
N TYR A 13 -23.48 1.71 10.68
CA TYR A 13 -24.23 0.45 10.55
C TYR A 13 -24.48 -0.11 11.95
N GLY A 14 -25.74 -0.09 12.38
CA GLY A 14 -26.09 -0.44 13.76
C GLY A 14 -25.55 0.62 14.74
N ALA A 15 -24.79 0.18 15.74
CA ALA A 15 -24.23 1.05 16.78
C ALA A 15 -22.83 1.61 16.45
N ASP A 16 -22.16 1.06 15.43
CA ASP A 16 -20.78 1.41 15.10
C ASP A 16 -20.72 2.44 13.96
N PRO A 17 -20.22 3.67 14.20
CA PRO A 17 -20.01 4.65 13.15
C PRO A 17 -18.82 4.26 12.29
N VAL A 18 -19.06 4.02 11.00
CA VAL A 18 -18.04 3.68 10.01
C VAL A 18 -17.40 4.94 9.44
N LEU A 19 -18.20 5.96 9.11
CA LEU A 19 -17.74 7.28 8.68
C LEU A 19 -18.26 8.34 9.66
N ARG A 20 -17.39 9.25 10.11
CA ARG A 20 -17.68 10.22 11.19
C ARG A 20 -17.62 11.68 10.76
N ASP A 21 -16.69 12.04 9.90
CA ASP A 21 -16.59 13.40 9.38
C ASP A 21 -15.77 13.38 8.08
N VAL A 22 -16.39 12.88 7.01
CA VAL A 22 -15.71 12.75 5.72
C VAL A 22 -16.01 13.97 4.87
N THR A 23 -14.99 14.80 4.69
CA THR A 23 -15.00 15.95 3.79
C THR A 23 -13.92 15.75 2.72
N LEU A 24 -14.33 15.72 1.45
CA LEU A 24 -13.43 15.57 0.31
C LEU A 24 -13.86 16.46 -0.84
N GLU A 25 -12.90 16.89 -1.65
CA GLU A 25 -13.11 17.66 -2.87
C GLU A 25 -12.27 17.04 -3.99
N ILE A 26 -12.90 16.68 -5.10
CA ILE A 26 -12.23 16.07 -6.24
C ILE A 26 -12.58 16.84 -7.51
N LYS A 27 -11.54 17.21 -8.26
CA LYS A 27 -11.67 17.99 -9.50
C LYS A 27 -11.64 17.08 -10.73
N ALA A 28 -12.22 17.58 -11.81
CA ALA A 28 -12.25 16.89 -13.10
C ALA A 28 -10.83 16.56 -13.59
N GLY A 29 -10.60 15.30 -13.96
CA GLY A 29 -9.33 14.80 -14.47
C GLY A 29 -8.29 14.45 -13.39
N GLU A 30 -8.66 14.56 -12.11
CA GLU A 30 -7.81 14.07 -11.02
C GLU A 30 -7.85 12.54 -10.94
N ARG A 31 -6.71 11.95 -10.58
CA ARG A 31 -6.57 10.53 -10.27
C ARG A 31 -6.31 10.42 -8.78
N VAL A 32 -7.27 9.88 -8.06
CA VAL A 32 -7.34 9.92 -6.60
C VAL A 32 -7.32 8.50 -6.04
N GLY A 33 -6.39 8.24 -5.12
CA GLY A 33 -6.30 6.98 -4.39
C GLY A 33 -6.95 7.11 -3.01
N ILE A 34 -7.79 6.16 -2.61
CA ILE A 34 -8.32 6.07 -1.26
C ILE A 34 -7.62 4.93 -0.54
N VAL A 35 -6.86 5.26 0.50
CA VAL A 35 -6.07 4.31 1.28
C VAL A 35 -6.51 4.33 2.75
N GLY A 36 -6.36 3.21 3.44
CA GLY A 36 -6.75 3.10 4.85
C GLY A 36 -6.86 1.63 5.27
N PRO A 37 -6.95 1.34 6.58
CA PRO A 37 -7.06 -0.02 7.07
C PRO A 37 -8.36 -0.71 6.63
N ASN A 38 -8.40 -2.03 6.73
CA ASN A 38 -9.63 -2.78 6.52
C ASN A 38 -10.70 -2.38 7.54
N GLY A 39 -11.94 -2.20 7.07
CA GLY A 39 -13.04 -1.73 7.92
C GLY A 39 -13.11 -0.21 8.11
N ALA A 40 -12.18 0.57 7.56
CA ALA A 40 -12.23 2.05 7.64
C ALA A 40 -13.40 2.70 6.90
N GLY A 41 -14.16 1.94 6.10
CA GLY A 41 -15.32 2.46 5.36
C GLY A 41 -15.06 2.86 3.90
N LYS A 42 -13.93 2.43 3.29
CA LYS A 42 -13.55 2.76 1.90
C LYS A 42 -14.65 2.40 0.87
N THR A 43 -15.10 1.14 0.88
CA THR A 43 -16.19 0.69 0.01
C THR A 43 -17.51 1.41 0.32
N THR A 44 -17.81 1.67 1.59
CA THR A 44 -18.99 2.45 2.00
C THR A 44 -18.95 3.87 1.42
N LEU A 45 -17.78 4.53 1.48
CA LEU A 45 -17.58 5.83 0.85
C LEU A 45 -17.86 5.76 -0.66
N PHE A 46 -17.35 4.74 -1.36
CA PHE A 46 -17.64 4.56 -2.79
C PHE A 46 -19.13 4.38 -3.09
N LYS A 47 -19.87 3.62 -2.27
CA LYS A 47 -21.33 3.47 -2.43
C LYS A 47 -22.07 4.79 -2.22
N LEU A 48 -21.63 5.60 -1.24
CA LEU A 48 -22.16 6.94 -1.01
C LEU A 48 -21.85 7.87 -2.19
N LEU A 49 -20.63 7.81 -2.73
CA LEU A 49 -20.24 8.60 -3.91
C LEU A 49 -21.00 8.18 -5.16
N ALA A 50 -21.21 6.87 -5.38
CA ALA A 50 -21.98 6.33 -6.49
C ALA A 50 -23.50 6.57 -6.37
N GLY A 51 -23.99 6.92 -5.18
CA GLY A 51 -25.42 7.12 -4.92
C GLY A 51 -26.23 5.86 -4.71
N LEU A 52 -25.55 4.74 -4.45
CA LEU A 52 -26.17 3.47 -4.07
C LEU A 52 -26.65 3.49 -2.62
N GLU A 53 -26.00 4.29 -1.77
CA GLU A 53 -26.39 4.51 -0.38
C GLU A 53 -26.50 6.02 -0.09
N GLN A 54 -27.32 6.37 0.89
CA GLN A 54 -27.46 7.74 1.38
C GLN A 54 -26.68 7.93 2.70
N PRO A 55 -26.05 9.10 2.90
CA PRO A 55 -25.41 9.42 4.18
C PRO A 55 -26.48 9.60 5.26
N ASP A 56 -26.13 9.33 6.51
CA ASP A 56 -27.05 9.54 7.64
C ASP A 56 -27.09 11.02 8.03
N THR A 57 -25.94 11.70 7.94
CA THR A 57 -25.79 13.16 8.09
C THR A 57 -24.74 13.68 7.11
N GLY A 58 -24.76 14.98 6.83
CA GLY A 58 -23.91 15.63 5.84
C GLY A 58 -24.45 15.55 4.42
N GLU A 59 -23.71 16.10 3.45
CA GLU A 59 -24.13 16.19 2.06
C GLU A 59 -23.08 15.64 1.09
N VAL A 60 -23.56 14.96 0.04
CA VAL A 60 -22.75 14.47 -1.08
C VAL A 60 -23.16 15.22 -2.34
N PHE A 61 -22.27 16.07 -2.84
CA PHE A 61 -22.45 16.81 -4.08
C PHE A 61 -21.85 16.04 -5.26
N ARG A 62 -22.63 15.94 -6.34
CA ARG A 62 -22.22 15.36 -7.63
C ARG A 62 -22.53 16.36 -8.72
N ALA A 63 -21.57 16.62 -9.60
CA ALA A 63 -21.82 17.47 -10.75
C ALA A 63 -22.84 16.82 -11.70
N LYS A 64 -23.80 17.62 -12.17
CA LYS A 64 -24.92 17.19 -13.03
C LYS A 64 -24.45 16.95 -14.46
N GLY A 65 -25.04 15.96 -15.13
CA GLY A 65 -24.74 15.65 -16.55
C GLY A 65 -23.48 14.81 -16.77
N ILE A 66 -22.89 14.26 -15.69
CA ILE A 66 -21.68 13.42 -15.71
C ILE A 66 -22.08 11.94 -15.70
N ARG A 67 -21.41 11.13 -16.52
CA ARG A 67 -21.56 9.67 -16.55
C ARG A 67 -20.64 9.03 -15.51
N TRP A 68 -21.23 8.24 -14.62
CA TRP A 68 -20.52 7.53 -13.56
C TRP A 68 -20.42 6.05 -13.90
N ALA A 69 -19.27 5.44 -13.65
CA ALA A 69 -19.10 3.99 -13.72
C ALA A 69 -18.58 3.47 -12.39
N TYR A 70 -19.30 2.50 -11.82
CA TYR A 70 -18.90 1.75 -10.63
C TYR A 70 -19.26 0.28 -10.82
N LEU A 71 -18.32 -0.62 -10.46
CA LEU A 71 -18.57 -2.05 -10.51
C LEU A 71 -19.13 -2.53 -9.15
N PRO A 72 -20.39 -3.00 -9.06
CA PRO A 72 -20.88 -3.63 -7.85
C PRO A 72 -20.16 -4.96 -7.59
N GLN A 73 -19.97 -5.31 -6.31
CA GLN A 73 -19.30 -6.56 -5.91
C GLN A 73 -20.01 -7.84 -6.37
N THR A 74 -21.34 -7.80 -6.58
CA THR A 74 -22.13 -8.95 -7.01
C THR A 74 -23.04 -8.55 -8.18
N PRO A 75 -22.52 -8.44 -9.41
CA PRO A 75 -23.34 -8.10 -10.56
C PRO A 75 -24.22 -9.31 -10.93
N GLN A 76 -25.52 -9.08 -11.11
CA GLN A 76 -26.45 -10.10 -11.57
C GLN A 76 -26.71 -9.89 -13.07
N TYR A 77 -26.42 -10.93 -13.85
CA TYR A 77 -26.70 -10.99 -15.28
C TYR A 77 -27.58 -12.21 -15.58
N PRO A 78 -28.34 -12.18 -16.69
CA PRO A 78 -29.07 -13.35 -17.15
C PRO A 78 -28.13 -14.56 -17.29
N PRO A 79 -28.57 -15.78 -16.89
CA PRO A 79 -27.71 -16.96 -16.85
C PRO A 79 -27.18 -17.39 -18.23
N GLU A 80 -27.87 -17.03 -19.30
CA GLU A 80 -27.49 -17.28 -20.68
C GLU A 80 -26.42 -16.33 -21.23
N TRP A 81 -26.13 -15.21 -20.55
CA TRP A 81 -25.14 -14.26 -21.02
C TRP A 81 -23.73 -14.81 -20.88
N THR A 82 -22.95 -14.70 -21.96
CA THR A 82 -21.52 -14.99 -21.97
C THR A 82 -20.73 -13.80 -21.42
N ALA A 83 -19.47 -14.03 -21.07
CA ALA A 83 -18.56 -12.94 -20.69
C ALA A 83 -18.48 -11.85 -21.78
N ARG A 84 -18.51 -12.24 -23.06
CA ARG A 84 -18.58 -11.33 -24.21
C ARG A 84 -19.83 -10.45 -24.15
N ASP A 85 -21.01 -11.03 -23.92
CA ASP A 85 -22.28 -10.29 -23.86
C ASP A 85 -22.29 -9.28 -22.70
N VAL A 86 -21.73 -9.67 -21.54
CA VAL A 86 -21.59 -8.77 -20.40
C VAL A 86 -20.74 -7.56 -20.77
N ILE A 87 -19.60 -7.75 -21.43
CA ILE A 87 -18.72 -6.64 -21.83
C ILE A 87 -19.37 -5.81 -22.93
N ALA A 88 -19.99 -6.44 -23.93
CA ALA A 88 -20.70 -5.77 -25.02
C ALA A 88 -21.86 -4.91 -24.51
N SER A 89 -22.48 -5.27 -23.38
CA SER A 89 -23.51 -4.43 -22.74
C SER A 89 -23.03 -3.04 -22.31
N ALA A 90 -21.70 -2.81 -22.23
CA ALA A 90 -21.14 -1.46 -22.08
C ALA A 90 -21.51 -0.52 -23.24
N PHE A 91 -21.73 -1.08 -24.43
CA PHE A 91 -22.06 -0.38 -25.67
C PHE A 91 -23.56 -0.49 -26.00
N GLY A 92 -24.42 -0.73 -25.01
CA GLY A 92 -25.85 -0.97 -25.21
C GLY A 92 -26.55 0.10 -26.06
N ASP A 93 -26.25 1.38 -25.84
CA ASP A 93 -26.80 2.48 -26.63
C ASP A 93 -26.36 2.40 -28.11
N VAL A 94 -25.08 2.13 -28.36
CA VAL A 94 -24.50 1.97 -29.70
C VAL A 94 -25.13 0.77 -30.42
N LEU A 95 -25.26 -0.37 -29.72
CA LEU A 95 -25.86 -1.59 -30.26
C LEU A 95 -27.35 -1.40 -30.56
N ALA A 96 -28.08 -0.67 -29.72
CA ALA A 96 -29.48 -0.35 -29.94
C ALA A 96 -29.66 0.54 -31.18
N ILE A 97 -28.83 1.59 -31.32
CA ILE A 97 -28.82 2.46 -32.51
C ILE A 97 -28.49 1.65 -33.76
N GLN A 98 -27.50 0.75 -33.70
CA GLN A 98 -27.11 -0.10 -34.83
C GLN A 98 -28.26 -1.00 -35.29
N GLU A 99 -29.00 -1.63 -34.37
CA GLU A 99 -30.12 -2.50 -34.71
C GLU A 99 -31.31 -1.69 -35.25
N GLU A 100 -31.56 -0.50 -34.71
CA GLU A 100 -32.58 0.41 -35.23
C GLU A 100 -32.24 0.89 -36.64
N MET A 101 -30.98 1.25 -36.91
CA MET A 101 -30.50 1.60 -38.25
C MET A 101 -30.70 0.45 -39.23
N ARG A 102 -30.39 -0.79 -38.84
CA ARG A 102 -30.66 -2.00 -39.66
C ARG A 102 -32.15 -2.23 -39.91
N SER A 103 -33.01 -1.96 -38.94
CA SER A 103 -34.47 -2.04 -39.14
C SER A 103 -34.93 -1.01 -40.17
N LEU A 104 -34.47 0.24 -40.05
CA LEU A 104 -34.78 1.31 -41.00
C LEU A 104 -34.28 0.99 -42.40
N GLU A 105 -33.09 0.40 -42.55
CA GLU A 105 -32.57 -0.06 -43.84
C GLU A 105 -33.50 -1.09 -44.51
N ARG A 106 -34.03 -2.04 -43.72
CA ARG A 106 -35.02 -3.02 -44.22
C ARG A 106 -36.34 -2.35 -44.58
N GLU A 107 -36.83 -1.43 -43.76
CA GLU A 107 -38.06 -0.67 -44.03
C GLU A 107 -37.94 0.16 -45.31
N MET A 108 -36.83 0.89 -45.49
CA MET A 108 -36.56 1.67 -46.70
C MET A 108 -36.51 0.80 -47.96
N SER A 109 -36.05 -0.44 -47.87
CA SER A 109 -36.03 -1.39 -49.00
C SER A 109 -37.42 -1.85 -49.47
N CYS A 110 -38.45 -1.65 -48.64
CA CYS A 110 -39.83 -2.08 -48.90
C CYS A 110 -40.76 -0.94 -49.36
N VAL A 111 -40.30 0.32 -49.31
CA VAL A 111 -41.11 1.52 -49.62
C VAL A 111 -40.77 2.05 -51.02
N GLY A 112 -41.77 2.52 -51.77
CA GLY A 112 -41.59 3.06 -53.11
C GLY A 112 -40.97 4.48 -53.12
N GLU A 113 -40.24 4.82 -54.19
CA GLU A 113 -39.42 6.05 -54.31
C GLU A 113 -40.19 7.39 -54.17
N ALA A 114 -41.52 7.40 -54.28
CA ALA A 114 -42.34 8.62 -54.26
C ALA A 114 -43.13 8.83 -52.96
N ASP A 115 -42.78 8.10 -51.90
CA ASP A 115 -43.54 8.11 -50.65
C ASP A 115 -42.99 9.14 -49.63
N ARG A 116 -43.89 9.93 -49.01
CA ARG A 116 -43.52 10.82 -47.88
C ARG A 116 -42.99 10.02 -46.69
N GLU A 117 -43.35 8.75 -46.62
CA GLU A 117 -42.83 7.81 -45.63
C GLU A 117 -41.32 7.57 -45.80
N LEU A 118 -40.82 7.52 -47.04
CA LEU A 118 -39.39 7.35 -47.33
C LEU A 118 -38.57 8.55 -46.84
N GLU A 119 -39.03 9.78 -47.08
CA GLU A 119 -38.38 11.00 -46.56
C GLU A 119 -38.28 10.99 -45.03
N ARG A 120 -39.33 10.53 -44.34
CA ARG A 120 -39.35 10.41 -42.87
C ARG A 120 -38.35 9.37 -42.37
N LEU A 121 -38.28 8.21 -43.02
CA LEU A 121 -37.34 7.13 -42.68
C LEU A 121 -35.88 7.58 -42.87
N ILE A 122 -35.58 8.24 -43.99
CA ILE A 122 -34.25 8.81 -44.28
C ILE A 122 -33.86 9.83 -43.21
N GLY A 123 -34.76 10.75 -42.84
CA GLY A 123 -34.48 11.74 -41.80
C GLY A 123 -34.17 11.12 -40.44
N ARG A 124 -34.90 10.06 -40.06
CA ARG A 124 -34.63 9.31 -38.82
C ARG A 124 -33.29 8.56 -38.88
N TYR A 125 -32.99 7.93 -40.02
CA TYR A 125 -31.72 7.25 -40.25
C TYR A 125 -30.53 8.22 -40.12
N GLN A 126 -30.61 9.42 -40.71
CA GLN A 126 -29.57 10.45 -40.61
C GLN A 126 -29.33 10.90 -39.16
N ALA A 127 -30.40 11.08 -38.38
CA ALA A 127 -30.29 11.44 -36.97
C ALA A 127 -29.59 10.35 -36.15
N LEU A 128 -29.99 9.08 -36.35
CA LEU A 128 -29.37 7.92 -35.70
C LEU A 128 -27.91 7.73 -36.13
N GLN A 129 -27.59 7.92 -37.41
CA GLN A 129 -26.22 7.86 -37.91
C GLN A 129 -25.33 8.92 -37.26
N SER A 130 -25.83 10.15 -37.13
CA SER A 130 -25.10 11.23 -36.45
C SER A 130 -24.86 10.91 -34.98
N GLU A 131 -25.84 10.29 -34.31
CA GLU A 131 -25.70 9.85 -32.93
C GLU A 131 -24.73 8.67 -32.77
N PHE A 132 -24.77 7.72 -33.71
CA PHE A 132 -23.85 6.58 -33.77
C PHE A 132 -22.40 7.04 -33.94
N GLU A 133 -22.16 8.00 -34.84
CA GLU A 133 -20.85 8.65 -35.02
C GLU A 133 -20.38 9.34 -33.74
N ARG A 134 -21.27 10.10 -33.08
CA ARG A 134 -20.97 10.81 -31.82
C ARG A 134 -20.58 9.87 -30.67
N LEU A 135 -21.10 8.65 -30.66
CA LEU A 135 -20.78 7.63 -29.66
C LEU A 135 -19.58 6.74 -30.04
N ASP A 136 -18.83 7.11 -31.09
CA ASP A 136 -17.73 6.33 -31.65
C ASP A 136 -18.15 4.89 -32.01
N GLY A 137 -19.38 4.74 -32.51
CA GLY A 137 -20.01 3.46 -32.80
C GLY A 137 -19.32 2.63 -33.89
N TYR A 138 -18.35 3.16 -34.62
CA TYR A 138 -17.55 2.34 -35.56
C TYR A 138 -16.35 1.67 -34.88
N GLN A 139 -15.95 2.13 -33.70
CA GLN A 139 -14.74 1.66 -33.02
C GLN A 139 -15.03 0.74 -31.83
N TRP A 140 -16.30 0.51 -31.47
CA TRP A 140 -16.63 -0.26 -30.26
C TRP A 140 -16.06 -1.68 -30.26
N GLU A 141 -16.03 -2.37 -31.41
CA GLU A 141 -15.43 -3.72 -31.52
C GLU A 141 -13.92 -3.67 -31.28
N ALA A 142 -13.23 -2.72 -31.93
CA ALA A 142 -11.79 -2.55 -31.78
C ALA A 142 -11.41 -2.18 -30.34
N ARG A 143 -12.22 -1.33 -29.71
CA ARG A 143 -12.03 -0.92 -28.32
C ARG A 143 -12.31 -2.06 -27.34
N MET A 144 -13.37 -2.84 -27.57
CA MET A 144 -13.65 -4.03 -26.81
C MET A 144 -12.46 -4.99 -26.90
N ALA A 145 -11.96 -5.26 -28.11
CA ALA A 145 -10.79 -6.11 -28.34
C ALA A 145 -9.54 -5.58 -27.61
N GLN A 146 -9.27 -4.28 -27.68
CA GLN A 146 -8.15 -3.65 -26.98
C GLN A 146 -8.21 -3.87 -25.46
N VAL A 147 -9.40 -3.73 -24.86
CA VAL A 147 -9.60 -3.93 -23.41
C VAL A 147 -9.52 -5.42 -23.04
N THR A 148 -10.13 -6.30 -23.82
CA THR A 148 -10.11 -7.74 -23.55
C THR A 148 -8.71 -8.31 -23.69
N ASP A 149 -7.96 -7.93 -24.74
CA ASP A 149 -6.59 -8.36 -24.97
C ASP A 149 -5.65 -7.82 -23.90
N GLY A 150 -5.81 -6.54 -23.53
CA GLY A 150 -5.03 -5.90 -22.48
C GLY A 150 -5.18 -6.53 -21.10
N LEU A 151 -6.39 -7.00 -20.77
CA LEU A 151 -6.67 -7.75 -19.54
C LEU A 151 -6.34 -9.25 -19.64
N GLY A 152 -5.88 -9.72 -20.81
CA GLY A 152 -5.53 -11.12 -21.05
C GLY A 152 -6.74 -12.06 -21.11
N LEU A 153 -7.90 -11.58 -21.54
CA LEU A 153 -9.13 -12.38 -21.67
C LEU A 153 -9.10 -13.16 -22.99
N SER A 154 -8.94 -14.48 -22.90
CA SER A 154 -8.89 -15.35 -24.08
C SER A 154 -10.25 -15.52 -24.76
N GLU A 155 -10.28 -15.91 -26.03
CA GLU A 155 -11.54 -16.18 -26.75
C GLU A 155 -12.38 -17.31 -26.12
N GLY A 156 -11.72 -18.33 -25.57
CA GLY A 156 -12.40 -19.37 -24.80
C GLY A 156 -13.05 -18.83 -23.52
N PHE A 157 -12.44 -17.82 -22.90
CA PHE A 157 -13.01 -17.13 -21.75
C PHE A 157 -14.24 -16.31 -22.15
N LEU A 158 -14.14 -15.54 -23.23
CA LEU A 158 -15.21 -14.66 -23.72
C LEU A 158 -16.49 -15.43 -24.10
N SER A 159 -16.36 -16.67 -24.56
CA SER A 159 -17.48 -17.56 -24.90
C SER A 159 -18.07 -18.33 -23.71
N THR A 160 -17.48 -18.23 -22.53
CA THR A 160 -17.97 -18.94 -21.34
C THR A 160 -19.17 -18.20 -20.72
N PRO A 161 -20.25 -18.91 -20.31
CA PRO A 161 -21.36 -18.31 -19.58
C PRO A 161 -20.92 -17.64 -18.28
N PHE A 162 -21.39 -16.42 -18.02
CA PHE A 162 -20.98 -15.61 -16.86
C PHE A 162 -21.21 -16.33 -15.53
N ALA A 163 -22.32 -17.07 -15.41
CA ALA A 163 -22.66 -17.84 -14.21
C ALA A 163 -21.67 -18.98 -13.88
N ARG A 164 -20.85 -19.42 -14.84
CA ARG A 164 -19.83 -20.47 -14.64
C ARG A 164 -18.44 -19.91 -14.29
N LEU A 165 -18.23 -18.61 -14.48
CA LEU A 165 -16.98 -17.96 -14.15
C LEU A 165 -16.74 -17.99 -12.65
N SER A 166 -15.49 -18.15 -12.24
CA SER A 166 -15.10 -17.95 -10.85
C SER A 166 -15.30 -16.49 -10.42
N GLY A 167 -15.42 -16.22 -9.12
CA GLY A 167 -15.64 -14.84 -8.64
C GLY A 167 -14.59 -13.84 -9.13
N GLY A 168 -13.31 -14.22 -9.20
CA GLY A 168 -12.26 -13.36 -9.74
C GLY A 168 -12.40 -13.09 -11.24
N GLU A 169 -12.83 -14.10 -12.01
CA GLU A 169 -13.11 -13.97 -13.44
C GLU A 169 -14.35 -13.12 -13.72
N GLN A 170 -15.37 -13.21 -12.86
CA GLN A 170 -16.52 -12.31 -12.89
C GLN A 170 -16.10 -10.86 -12.64
N THR A 171 -15.25 -10.61 -11.65
CA THR A 171 -14.69 -9.29 -11.38
C THR A 171 -13.87 -8.76 -12.57
N LYS A 172 -13.03 -9.59 -13.20
CA LYS A 172 -12.30 -9.21 -14.42
C LYS A 172 -13.24 -8.82 -15.58
N THR A 173 -14.29 -9.59 -15.79
CA THR A 173 -15.30 -9.30 -16.83
C THR A 173 -16.02 -7.98 -16.52
N GLY A 174 -16.35 -7.76 -15.26
CA GLY A 174 -16.92 -6.51 -14.77
C GLY A 174 -15.99 -5.31 -14.97
N LEU A 175 -14.70 -5.47 -14.69
CA LEU A 175 -13.69 -4.45 -14.93
C LEU A 175 -13.58 -4.13 -16.43
N ALA A 176 -13.52 -5.16 -17.29
CA ALA A 176 -13.49 -4.97 -18.75
C ALA A 176 -14.69 -4.15 -19.25
N LYS A 177 -15.91 -4.52 -18.80
CA LYS A 177 -17.13 -3.76 -19.08
C LYS A 177 -17.00 -2.29 -18.63
N LEU A 178 -16.52 -2.07 -17.41
CA LEU A 178 -16.38 -0.73 -16.82
C LEU A 178 -15.43 0.16 -17.64
N LEU A 179 -14.29 -0.39 -18.08
CA LEU A 179 -13.30 0.33 -18.90
C LEU A 179 -13.84 0.63 -20.32
N CYS A 180 -14.75 -0.21 -20.84
CA CYS A 180 -15.45 0.04 -22.09
C CYS A 180 -16.49 1.17 -22.00
N GLN A 181 -17.11 1.42 -20.84
CA GLN A 181 -18.19 2.41 -20.69
C GLN A 181 -17.77 3.89 -20.85
N GLN A 182 -16.48 4.22 -20.85
CA GLN A 182 -15.96 5.60 -21.08
C GLN A 182 -16.72 6.67 -20.27
N SER A 183 -16.69 6.52 -18.95
CA SER A 183 -17.34 7.41 -17.99
C SER A 183 -16.51 8.65 -17.68
N ASP A 184 -17.16 9.74 -17.33
CA ASP A 184 -16.48 10.95 -16.85
C ASP A 184 -15.86 10.74 -15.46
N VAL A 185 -16.45 9.84 -14.67
CA VAL A 185 -15.96 9.40 -13.35
C VAL A 185 -15.94 7.89 -13.27
N LEU A 186 -14.74 7.35 -13.01
CA LEU A 186 -14.49 5.93 -12.82
C LEU A 186 -14.22 5.62 -11.35
N LEU A 187 -15.03 4.76 -10.73
CA LEU A 187 -14.86 4.28 -9.36
C LEU A 187 -14.38 2.82 -9.37
N LEU A 188 -13.14 2.58 -8.97
CA LEU A 188 -12.49 1.26 -8.97
C LEU A 188 -12.24 0.75 -7.55
N ASP A 189 -12.99 -0.25 -7.09
CA ASP A 189 -12.77 -0.87 -5.77
C ASP A 189 -11.89 -2.12 -5.92
N GLU A 190 -10.62 -2.01 -5.51
CA GLU A 190 -9.58 -3.04 -5.62
C GLU A 190 -9.44 -3.67 -7.03
N PRO A 191 -9.20 -2.86 -8.09
CA PRO A 191 -9.17 -3.34 -9.47
C PRO A 191 -8.00 -4.27 -9.80
N THR A 192 -6.94 -4.23 -8.98
CA THR A 192 -5.72 -5.05 -9.14
C THR A 192 -5.93 -6.50 -8.70
N ASN A 193 -7.00 -6.79 -7.96
CA ASN A 193 -7.25 -8.14 -7.46
C ASN A 193 -7.45 -9.11 -8.63
N HIS A 194 -6.81 -10.28 -8.52
CA HIS A 194 -6.87 -11.35 -9.52
C HIS A 194 -6.32 -10.98 -10.91
N LEU A 195 -5.68 -9.82 -11.08
CA LEU A 195 -4.91 -9.51 -12.27
C LEU A 195 -3.51 -10.11 -12.16
N ASP A 196 -2.97 -10.57 -13.29
CA ASP A 196 -1.56 -10.95 -13.34
C ASP A 196 -0.70 -9.71 -13.63
N LEU A 197 0.62 -9.88 -13.58
CA LEU A 197 1.56 -8.76 -13.71
C LEU A 197 1.40 -8.00 -15.03
N GLU A 198 1.03 -8.72 -16.10
CA GLU A 198 0.90 -8.18 -17.47
C GLU A 198 -0.39 -7.35 -17.59
N ALA A 199 -1.52 -7.90 -17.13
CA ALA A 199 -2.78 -7.16 -17.09
C ALA A 199 -2.71 -5.93 -16.17
N MET A 200 -1.97 -6.00 -15.06
CA MET A 200 -1.75 -4.85 -14.18
C MET A 200 -0.93 -3.74 -14.86
N GLU A 201 0.15 -4.07 -15.57
CA GLU A 201 0.96 -3.07 -16.30
C GLU A 201 0.15 -2.40 -17.41
N TRP A 202 -0.69 -3.17 -18.12
CA TRP A 202 -1.59 -2.61 -19.12
C TRP A 202 -2.63 -1.68 -18.48
N LEU A 203 -3.25 -2.10 -17.37
CA LEU A 203 -4.24 -1.28 -16.65
C LEU A 203 -3.64 0.02 -16.14
N GLU A 204 -2.40 -0.01 -15.64
CA GLU A 204 -1.66 1.20 -15.23
C GLU A 204 -1.51 2.20 -16.39
N GLY A 205 -1.13 1.72 -17.57
CA GLY A 205 -1.04 2.54 -18.78
C GLY A 205 -2.41 3.12 -19.17
N PHE A 206 -3.43 2.27 -19.22
CA PHE A 206 -4.79 2.66 -19.59
C PHE A 206 -5.35 3.74 -18.66
N LEU A 207 -5.20 3.59 -17.34
CA LEU A 207 -5.73 4.55 -16.36
C LEU A 207 -4.93 5.86 -16.30
N ARG A 208 -3.63 5.83 -16.64
CA ARG A 208 -2.81 7.04 -16.73
C ARG A 208 -3.28 7.94 -17.87
N ASP A 209 -3.60 7.33 -19.00
CA ASP A 209 -4.04 8.03 -20.22
C ASP A 209 -5.57 8.27 -20.25
N TYR A 210 -6.28 7.84 -19.20
CA TYR A 210 -7.72 8.02 -19.10
C TYR A 210 -8.09 9.51 -19.01
N PRO A 211 -8.98 10.03 -19.88
CA PRO A 211 -9.30 11.46 -19.92
C PRO A 211 -10.22 11.91 -18.78
N GLY A 212 -10.96 10.99 -18.17
CA GLY A 212 -11.88 11.29 -17.07
C GLY A 212 -11.22 11.31 -15.69
N THR A 213 -12.05 11.47 -14.67
CA THR A 213 -11.63 11.43 -13.26
C THR A 213 -11.61 9.98 -12.79
N VAL A 214 -10.54 9.54 -12.12
CA VAL A 214 -10.43 8.16 -11.62
C VAL A 214 -10.29 8.20 -10.11
N LEU A 215 -11.19 7.53 -9.41
CA LEU A 215 -11.06 7.24 -8.00
C LEU A 215 -10.83 5.74 -7.84
N MET A 216 -9.82 5.36 -7.08
CA MET A 216 -9.53 3.96 -6.84
C MET A 216 -9.25 3.67 -5.37
N ILE A 217 -9.73 2.53 -4.91
CA ILE A 217 -9.28 1.87 -3.69
C ILE A 217 -8.33 0.77 -4.15
N SER A 218 -7.11 0.76 -3.65
CA SER A 218 -6.17 -0.32 -3.94
C SER A 218 -5.24 -0.54 -2.76
N HIS A 219 -4.89 -1.79 -2.54
CA HIS A 219 -3.80 -2.19 -1.64
C HIS A 219 -2.45 -2.36 -2.36
N ASP A 220 -2.40 -2.18 -3.69
CA ASP A 220 -1.16 -2.23 -4.45
C ASP A 220 -0.45 -0.86 -4.46
N ARG A 221 0.69 -0.80 -3.76
CA ARG A 221 1.48 0.42 -3.59
C ARG A 221 2.10 0.89 -4.91
N PHE A 222 2.54 -0.02 -5.78
CA PHE A 222 3.14 0.34 -7.06
C PHE A 222 2.09 0.88 -8.02
N PHE A 223 0.91 0.26 -8.03
CA PHE A 223 -0.21 0.72 -8.83
C PHE A 223 -0.66 2.13 -8.42
N LEU A 224 -0.81 2.38 -7.12
CA LEU A 224 -1.10 3.71 -6.60
C LEU A 224 0.00 4.70 -6.97
N ASP A 225 1.27 4.33 -6.82
CA ASP A 225 2.39 5.22 -7.14
C ASP A 225 2.46 5.59 -8.64
N ALA A 226 2.05 4.67 -9.51
CA ALA A 226 2.12 4.79 -10.96
C ALA A 226 0.95 5.56 -11.60
N VAL A 227 -0.22 5.59 -10.95
CA VAL A 227 -1.46 6.13 -11.53
C VAL A 227 -1.98 7.36 -10.78
N VAL A 228 -1.88 7.37 -9.45
CA VAL A 228 -2.54 8.36 -8.60
C VAL A 228 -1.72 9.65 -8.46
N SER A 229 -2.41 10.78 -8.47
CA SER A 229 -1.83 12.12 -8.24
C SER A 229 -2.09 12.69 -6.85
N SER A 230 -3.08 12.18 -6.13
CA SER A 230 -3.40 12.58 -4.75
C SER A 230 -4.07 11.45 -3.99
N ILE A 231 -3.88 11.43 -2.67
CA ILE A 231 -4.35 10.34 -1.80
C ILE A 231 -5.25 10.90 -0.70
N TYR A 232 -6.40 10.25 -0.52
CA TYR A 232 -7.22 10.40 0.68
C TYR A 232 -6.95 9.21 1.61
N HIS A 233 -6.38 9.50 2.77
CA HIS A 233 -6.19 8.52 3.83
C HIS A 233 -7.42 8.52 4.74
N LEU A 234 -8.16 7.42 4.74
CA LEU A 234 -9.35 7.21 5.56
C LEU A 234 -8.96 6.38 6.79
N ASP A 235 -8.94 7.03 7.97
CA ASP A 235 -8.62 6.38 9.24
C ASP A 235 -9.56 6.89 10.35
N GLY A 236 -10.01 6.00 11.23
CA GLY A 236 -10.94 6.34 12.31
C GLY A 236 -12.27 6.99 11.88
N GLY A 237 -12.67 6.85 10.61
CA GLY A 237 -13.86 7.49 10.05
C GLY A 237 -13.67 8.95 9.61
N VAL A 238 -12.42 9.43 9.54
CA VAL A 238 -12.03 10.76 9.04
C VAL A 238 -11.16 10.59 7.80
N ALA A 239 -11.37 11.46 6.81
CA ALA A 239 -10.57 11.47 5.58
C ALA A 239 -9.58 12.63 5.59
N GLU A 240 -8.30 12.34 5.35
CA GLU A 240 -7.24 13.33 5.22
C GLU A 240 -6.68 13.33 3.80
N HIS A 241 -6.51 14.52 3.22
CA HIS A 241 -5.99 14.69 1.86
C HIS A 241 -4.48 14.92 1.86
N TYR A 242 -3.79 14.23 0.94
CA TYR A 242 -2.35 14.32 0.69
C TYR A 242 -2.11 14.49 -0.81
N ILE A 243 -1.20 15.41 -1.16
CA ILE A 243 -0.88 15.71 -2.56
C ILE A 243 0.35 14.90 -2.96
N GLY A 244 0.26 14.21 -4.09
CA GLY A 244 1.32 13.37 -4.63
C GLY A 244 0.94 11.89 -4.71
N ASN A 245 1.91 11.10 -5.13
CA ASN A 245 1.78 9.66 -5.26
C ASN A 245 1.90 8.95 -3.89
N TYR A 246 1.77 7.62 -3.89
CA TYR A 246 1.82 6.82 -2.66
C TYR A 246 3.13 7.00 -1.88
N SER A 247 4.27 7.02 -2.56
CA SER A 247 5.58 7.21 -1.92
C SER A 247 5.72 8.58 -1.24
N ALA A 248 5.16 9.64 -1.85
CA ALA A 248 5.14 10.98 -1.28
C ALA A 248 4.21 11.03 -0.04
N PHE A 249 3.03 10.41 -0.12
CA PHE A 249 2.09 10.29 1.00
C PHE A 249 2.75 9.63 2.22
N VAL A 250 3.46 8.51 2.05
CA VAL A 250 4.10 7.81 3.19
C VAL A 250 5.10 8.73 3.91
N LYS A 251 5.92 9.47 3.16
CA LYS A 251 6.89 10.42 3.72
C LYS A 251 6.21 11.58 4.43
N GLU A 252 5.22 12.21 3.80
CA GLU A 252 4.50 13.34 4.39
C GLU A 252 3.76 12.91 5.67
N ARG A 253 3.15 11.72 5.66
CA ARG A 253 2.48 11.15 6.83
C ARG A 253 3.45 10.90 7.97
N GLU A 254 4.63 10.33 7.70
CA GLU A 254 5.67 10.11 8.71
C GLU A 254 6.12 11.45 9.33
N GLU A 255 6.41 12.46 8.51
CA GLU A 255 6.79 13.79 8.99
C GLU A 255 5.68 14.45 9.82
N ARG A 256 4.42 14.33 9.38
CA ARG A 256 3.25 14.86 10.11
C ARG A 256 3.08 14.18 11.46
N LEU A 257 3.20 12.85 11.52
CA LEU A 257 3.14 12.08 12.76
C LEU A 257 4.28 12.44 13.73
N LEU A 258 5.50 12.62 13.23
CA LEU A 258 6.64 13.05 14.04
C LEU A 258 6.42 14.45 14.64
N ARG A 259 5.87 15.39 13.87
CA ARG A 259 5.50 16.72 14.37
C ARG A 259 4.43 16.66 15.45
N GLN A 260 3.33 15.94 15.20
CA GLN A 260 2.27 15.72 16.19
C GLN A 260 2.80 15.09 17.47
N PHE A 261 3.75 14.16 17.36
CA PHE A 261 4.36 13.54 18.54
C PHE A 261 5.26 14.51 19.32
N ALA A 262 6.04 15.34 18.64
CA ALA A 262 6.83 16.39 19.28
C ALA A 262 5.92 17.37 20.04
N GLU A 263 4.82 17.82 19.43
CA GLU A 263 3.81 18.68 20.04
C GLU A 263 3.15 18.01 21.27
N TYR A 264 2.78 16.73 21.14
CA TYR A 264 2.27 15.93 22.26
C TYR A 264 3.29 15.87 23.41
N GLN A 265 4.56 15.57 23.12
CA GLN A 265 5.61 15.52 24.15
C GLN A 265 5.80 16.87 24.84
N GLU A 266 5.79 17.98 24.10
CA GLU A 266 5.86 19.31 24.68
C GLU A 266 4.67 19.62 25.57
N GLN A 267 3.45 19.25 25.13
CA GLN A 267 2.24 19.41 25.92
C GLN A 267 2.33 18.59 27.21
N GLN A 268 2.78 17.34 27.15
CA GLN A 268 2.96 16.49 28.33
C GLN A 268 4.01 17.06 29.29
N LYS A 269 5.13 17.60 28.78
CA LYS A 269 6.13 18.31 29.60
C LYS A 269 5.52 19.53 30.29
N LYS A 270 4.71 20.33 29.59
CA LYS A 270 3.99 21.49 30.15
C LYS A 270 3.00 21.07 31.23
N ILE A 271 2.19 20.03 30.96
CA ILE A 271 1.24 19.44 31.93
C ILE A 271 1.97 18.99 33.19
N LYS A 272 3.07 18.24 33.05
CA LYS A 272 3.87 17.77 34.18
C LYS A 272 4.42 18.93 35.03
N LYS A 273 4.99 19.96 34.38
CA LYS A 273 5.48 21.17 35.07
C LYS A 273 4.35 21.90 35.82
N MET A 274 3.17 22.03 35.21
CA MET A 274 2.00 22.64 35.86
C MET A 274 1.54 21.83 37.08
N GLN A 275 1.49 20.49 36.97
CA GLN A 275 1.14 19.60 38.09
C GLN A 275 2.15 19.72 39.25
N GLU A 276 3.45 19.76 38.95
CA GLU A 276 4.49 19.98 39.95
C GLU A 276 4.38 21.35 40.62
N ALA A 277 4.09 22.41 39.85
CA ALA A 277 3.85 23.75 40.38
C ALA A 277 2.61 23.80 41.29
N ILE A 278 1.50 23.16 40.89
CA ILE A 278 0.28 23.04 41.71
C ILE A 278 0.60 22.32 43.02
N LYS A 279 1.35 21.21 42.96
CA LYS A 279 1.77 20.45 44.15
C LYS A 279 2.61 21.31 45.10
N ARG A 280 3.62 22.01 44.59
CA ARG A 280 4.47 22.92 45.37
C ARG A 280 3.67 24.06 46.00
N LEU A 281 2.75 24.68 45.26
CA LEU A 281 1.89 25.75 45.76
C LEU A 281 0.96 25.26 46.88
N LYS A 282 0.43 24.04 46.79
CA LYS A 282 -0.35 23.41 47.87
C LYS A 282 0.51 23.11 49.10
N GLU A 283 1.72 22.59 48.89
CA GLU A 283 2.67 22.31 49.97
C GLU A 283 3.10 23.59 50.71
N TRP A 284 3.40 24.68 49.99
CA TRP A 284 3.74 25.98 50.59
C TRP A 284 2.55 26.67 51.27
N GLY A 285 1.35 26.55 50.69
CA GLY A 285 0.10 27.01 51.33
C GLY A 285 -0.14 26.33 52.67
N ASN A 286 0.08 25.02 52.74
CA ASN A 286 -0.07 24.20 53.95
C ASN A 286 1.05 24.38 54.98
N ARG A 287 2.28 24.70 54.54
CA ARG A 287 3.46 24.84 55.42
C ARG A 287 3.62 26.25 56.02
N SER A 288 2.88 27.23 55.51
CA SER A 288 2.83 28.60 56.06
C SER A 288 1.90 28.65 57.28
N ASN A 289 2.30 29.33 58.37
CA ASN A 289 1.43 29.55 59.53
C ASN A 289 1.28 31.06 59.83
N PRO A 290 0.07 31.64 59.70
CA PRO A 290 -1.17 31.00 59.27
C PRO A 290 -1.15 30.55 57.78
N PRO A 291 -1.98 29.55 57.40
CA PRO A 291 -2.07 29.05 56.03
C PRO A 291 -2.41 30.17 55.06
N ASN A 292 -1.59 30.32 54.02
CA ASN A 292 -1.73 31.46 53.12
C ASN A 292 -2.74 31.14 52.00
N GLU A 293 -3.97 31.65 52.16
CA GLU A 293 -5.09 31.45 51.24
C GLU A 293 -4.79 31.85 49.78
N ALA A 294 -3.87 32.80 49.57
CA ALA A 294 -3.50 33.25 48.23
C ALA A 294 -2.86 32.12 47.41
N PHE A 295 -2.03 31.26 48.03
CA PHE A 295 -1.42 30.11 47.35
C PHE A 295 -2.44 29.02 47.04
N HIS A 296 -3.42 28.79 47.93
CA HIS A 296 -4.53 27.86 47.66
C HIS A 296 -5.43 28.34 46.51
N ARG A 297 -5.76 29.64 46.45
CA ARG A 297 -6.52 30.21 45.33
C ARG A 297 -5.76 30.10 44.01
N ARG A 298 -4.45 30.37 44.02
CA ARG A 298 -3.59 30.27 42.84
C ARG A 298 -3.45 28.83 42.35
N ALA A 299 -3.27 27.85 43.25
CA ALA A 299 -3.28 26.43 42.92
C ALA A 299 -4.62 26.00 42.29
N LYS A 300 -5.76 26.39 42.89
CA LYS A 300 -7.11 26.08 42.38
C LYS A 300 -7.41 26.73 41.02
N SER A 301 -6.85 27.90 40.75
CA SER A 301 -6.93 28.55 39.44
C SER A 301 -6.12 27.81 38.37
N MET A 302 -4.92 27.33 38.72
CA MET A 302 -4.08 26.55 37.81
C MET A 302 -4.65 25.15 37.53
N GLU A 303 -5.31 24.53 38.51
CA GLU A 303 -6.07 23.29 38.32
C GLU A 303 -7.20 23.47 37.31
N LYS A 304 -8.02 24.52 37.46
CA LYS A 304 -9.06 24.84 36.47
C LYS A 304 -8.51 25.14 35.07
N ALA A 305 -7.33 25.75 34.98
CA ALA A 305 -6.66 25.98 33.70
C ALA A 305 -6.17 24.67 33.08
N LEU A 306 -5.69 23.73 33.90
CA LEU A 306 -5.26 22.40 33.46
C LEU A 306 -6.45 21.54 32.99
N ASP A 307 -7.60 21.63 33.67
CA ASP A 307 -8.81 20.88 33.30
C ASP A 307 -9.47 21.39 32.00
N ARG A 308 -9.25 22.66 31.66
CA ARG A 308 -9.74 23.26 30.41
C ARG A 308 -8.82 23.04 29.21
N LEU A 309 -7.62 22.51 29.44
CA LEU A 309 -6.63 22.33 28.39
C LEU A 309 -7.04 21.12 27.53
N GLU A 310 -7.31 21.37 26.25
CA GLU A 310 -7.56 20.30 25.28
C GLU A 310 -6.33 19.41 25.17
N ARG A 311 -6.46 18.16 25.61
CA ARG A 311 -5.37 17.20 25.59
C ARG A 311 -5.22 16.68 24.17
N ILE A 312 -4.02 16.85 23.63
CA ILE A 312 -3.65 16.22 22.37
C ILE A 312 -3.61 14.71 22.65
N GLU A 313 -4.37 13.94 21.88
CA GLU A 313 -4.29 12.48 21.94
C GLU A 313 -2.88 12.04 21.55
N ARG A 314 -2.34 11.02 22.24
CA ARG A 314 -1.02 10.49 21.90
C ARG A 314 -1.10 9.98 20.45
N PRO A 315 -0.35 10.57 19.49
CA PRO A 315 -0.34 10.06 18.14
C PRO A 315 0.23 8.64 18.16
N ARG A 316 -0.38 7.75 17.38
CA ARG A 316 0.08 6.37 17.20
C ARG A 316 1.34 6.39 16.33
N LEU A 317 2.49 6.71 16.93
CA LEU A 317 3.80 6.53 16.30
C LEU A 317 4.12 5.06 16.00
N GLU A 318 3.51 4.19 16.80
CA GLU A 318 3.58 2.76 16.67
C GLU A 318 2.26 2.33 16.01
N ALA A 319 2.25 2.21 14.67
CA ALA A 319 1.82 0.90 14.18
C ALA A 319 2.77 -0.04 14.90
N GLU A 320 2.29 -0.79 15.88
CA GLU A 320 3.11 -1.66 16.72
C GLU A 320 3.96 -2.52 15.79
N ARG A 321 5.19 -2.06 15.49
CA ARG A 321 6.10 -2.70 14.56
C ARG A 321 6.33 -4.05 15.18
N MET A 322 5.64 -5.05 14.64
CA MET A 322 5.54 -6.32 15.31
C MET A 322 6.96 -6.85 15.33
N GLY A 323 7.54 -7.05 16.51
CA GLY A 323 8.86 -7.67 16.69
C GLY A 323 8.81 -9.16 16.31
N LEU A 324 8.35 -9.46 15.10
CA LEU A 324 8.16 -10.78 14.53
C LEU A 324 9.49 -11.30 14.05
N ALA A 325 10.33 -11.72 15.00
CA ALA A 325 11.49 -12.52 14.68
C ALA A 325 11.06 -14.00 14.62
N PHE A 326 11.28 -14.65 13.48
CA PHE A 326 11.28 -16.11 13.43
C PHE A 326 12.37 -16.63 14.37
N HIS A 327 12.07 -17.72 15.09
CA HIS A 327 13.11 -18.44 15.82
C HIS A 327 14.20 -18.91 14.84
N LYS A 328 15.46 -18.90 15.29
CA LYS A 328 16.59 -19.33 14.47
C LYS A 328 16.44 -20.83 14.17
N ALA A 329 15.90 -21.15 13.00
CA ALA A 329 15.67 -22.52 12.59
C ALA A 329 16.98 -23.27 12.37
N GLU A 330 16.96 -24.58 12.60
CA GLU A 330 18.10 -25.46 12.30
C GLU A 330 18.39 -25.45 10.80
N ARG A 331 19.67 -25.39 10.45
CA ARG A 331 20.14 -25.41 9.05
C ARG A 331 19.75 -26.72 8.38
N SER A 332 19.09 -26.64 7.23
CA SER A 332 18.79 -27.79 6.37
C SER A 332 20.01 -28.21 5.54
N GLY A 333 19.89 -29.29 4.76
CA GLY A 333 20.82 -29.57 3.67
C GLY A 333 20.95 -28.41 2.67
N GLU A 334 22.03 -28.40 1.88
CA GLU A 334 22.29 -27.36 0.86
C GLU A 334 21.19 -27.31 -0.20
N GLU A 335 20.74 -28.47 -0.68
CA GLU A 335 19.59 -28.62 -1.55
C GLU A 335 18.33 -28.79 -0.69
N VAL A 336 17.40 -27.84 -0.78
CA VAL A 336 16.19 -27.79 0.03
C VAL A 336 15.00 -28.38 -0.71
N LEU A 337 14.85 -28.02 -1.99
CA LEU A 337 13.78 -28.52 -2.84
C LEU A 337 14.34 -28.70 -4.25
N VAL A 338 14.17 -29.91 -4.78
CA VAL A 338 14.64 -30.28 -6.12
C VAL A 338 13.47 -30.86 -6.90
N ALA A 339 13.13 -30.23 -8.01
CA ALA A 339 12.17 -30.73 -8.99
C ALA A 339 12.92 -30.99 -10.31
N GLU A 340 12.89 -32.24 -10.77
CA GLU A 340 13.59 -32.69 -11.98
C GLU A 340 12.58 -33.14 -13.03
N GLY A 341 12.51 -32.41 -14.14
CA GLY A 341 11.74 -32.82 -15.32
C GLY A 341 10.26 -33.05 -15.05
N VAL A 342 9.65 -32.24 -14.18
CA VAL A 342 8.26 -32.43 -13.73
C VAL A 342 7.28 -32.07 -14.84
N SER A 343 6.40 -33.03 -15.17
CA SER A 343 5.26 -32.83 -16.06
C SER A 343 3.95 -33.05 -15.31
N LYS A 344 2.93 -32.26 -15.64
CA LYS A 344 1.58 -32.40 -15.09
C LYS A 344 0.51 -31.99 -16.09
N SER A 345 -0.53 -32.82 -16.22
CA SER A 345 -1.69 -32.57 -17.07
C SER A 345 -2.99 -32.79 -16.31
N PHE A 346 -4.03 -32.01 -16.64
CA PHE A 346 -5.41 -32.25 -16.20
C PHE A 346 -6.32 -32.40 -17.42
N GLY A 347 -6.75 -33.63 -17.68
CA GLY A 347 -7.46 -33.96 -18.91
C GLY A 347 -6.59 -33.63 -20.13
N GLU A 348 -7.11 -32.83 -21.06
CA GLU A 348 -6.39 -32.40 -22.26
C GLU A 348 -5.46 -31.20 -22.01
N LYS A 349 -5.59 -30.50 -20.87
CA LYS A 349 -4.80 -29.31 -20.56
C LYS A 349 -3.48 -29.70 -19.88
N ARG A 350 -2.39 -29.62 -20.65
CA ARG A 350 -1.02 -29.76 -20.14
C ARG A 350 -0.60 -28.48 -19.42
N LEU A 351 -0.26 -28.59 -18.13
CA LEU A 351 0.17 -27.45 -17.32
C LEU A 351 1.70 -27.30 -17.31
N PHE A 352 2.42 -28.42 -17.19
CA PHE A 352 3.88 -28.44 -17.15
C PHE A 352 4.45 -29.55 -18.05
N ASP A 353 5.59 -29.26 -18.69
CA ASP A 353 6.34 -30.15 -19.59
C ASP A 353 7.84 -30.06 -19.28
N GLY A 354 8.35 -31.05 -18.53
CA GLY A 354 9.78 -31.13 -18.20
C GLY A 354 10.31 -29.98 -17.34
N ALA A 355 9.45 -29.38 -16.51
CA ALA A 355 9.79 -28.24 -15.68
C ALA A 355 10.75 -28.63 -14.54
N SER A 356 11.84 -27.89 -14.38
CA SER A 356 12.85 -28.14 -13.34
C SER A 356 13.06 -26.92 -12.46
N LEU A 357 13.22 -27.13 -11.16
CA LEU A 357 13.44 -26.08 -10.16
C LEU A 357 14.39 -26.59 -9.09
N LEU A 358 15.35 -25.75 -8.72
CA LEU A 358 16.29 -26.01 -7.63
C LEU A 358 16.21 -24.84 -6.65
N LEU A 359 15.93 -25.14 -5.39
CA LEU A 359 15.97 -24.18 -4.29
C LEU A 359 17.03 -24.63 -3.28
N ARG A 360 18.02 -23.77 -3.03
CA ARG A 360 19.07 -24.01 -2.05
C ARG A 360 18.74 -23.37 -0.70
N TYR A 361 19.47 -23.77 0.33
CA TYR A 361 19.35 -23.20 1.67
C TYR A 361 19.66 -21.70 1.68
N GLY A 362 18.74 -20.91 2.22
CA GLY A 362 18.86 -19.45 2.36
C GLY A 362 18.45 -18.67 1.11
N GLU A 363 18.16 -19.35 -0.01
CA GLU A 363 17.64 -18.69 -1.21
C GLU A 363 16.17 -18.33 -1.08
N ARG A 364 15.79 -17.22 -1.72
CA ARG A 364 14.43 -16.70 -1.76
C ARG A 364 13.98 -16.59 -3.21
N LYS A 365 13.27 -17.59 -3.71
CA LYS A 365 12.83 -17.67 -5.11
C LYS A 365 11.34 -17.37 -5.24
N ALA A 366 10.98 -16.68 -6.32
CA ALA A 366 9.57 -16.49 -6.69
C ALA A 366 9.19 -17.32 -7.91
N LEU A 367 7.96 -17.80 -7.95
CA LEU A 367 7.34 -18.43 -9.11
C LEU A 367 6.23 -17.53 -9.64
N LEU A 368 6.43 -17.01 -10.85
CA LEU A 368 5.57 -16.01 -11.49
C LEU A 368 5.05 -16.52 -12.82
N GLY A 369 3.86 -16.08 -13.20
CA GLY A 369 3.24 -16.45 -14.47
C GLY A 369 1.79 -15.98 -14.55
N PRO A 370 1.16 -16.11 -15.73
CA PRO A 370 -0.23 -15.70 -15.92
C PRO A 370 -1.19 -16.49 -15.04
N ASN A 371 -2.42 -15.99 -14.90
CA ASN A 371 -3.42 -16.70 -14.11
C ASN A 371 -3.89 -17.97 -14.83
N GLY A 372 -4.11 -19.04 -14.05
CA GLY A 372 -4.50 -20.35 -14.60
C GLY A 372 -3.38 -21.15 -15.28
N CYS A 373 -2.10 -20.75 -15.13
CA CYS A 373 -0.96 -21.52 -15.64
C CYS A 373 -0.53 -22.70 -14.74
N GLY A 374 -1.13 -22.83 -13.55
CA GLY A 374 -0.86 -23.95 -12.65
C GLY A 374 0.08 -23.66 -11.47
N LYS A 375 0.30 -22.38 -11.09
CA LYS A 375 1.16 -21.99 -9.94
C LYS A 375 0.80 -22.72 -8.64
N SER A 376 -0.47 -22.72 -8.26
CA SER A 376 -0.92 -23.46 -7.07
C SER A 376 -0.79 -24.98 -7.23
N THR A 377 -0.97 -25.52 -8.44
CA THR A 377 -0.70 -26.93 -8.73
C THR A 377 0.78 -27.25 -8.51
N TRP A 378 1.68 -26.38 -8.97
CA TRP A 378 3.12 -26.52 -8.74
C TRP A 378 3.42 -26.58 -7.25
N ILE A 379 2.90 -25.65 -6.46
CA ILE A 379 3.08 -25.64 -5.00
C ILE A 379 2.57 -26.93 -4.36
N LYS A 380 1.38 -27.40 -4.74
CA LYS A 380 0.83 -28.68 -4.23
C LYS A 380 1.74 -29.87 -4.54
N MET A 381 2.41 -29.86 -5.69
CA MET A 381 3.42 -30.87 -6.00
C MET A 381 4.67 -30.73 -5.13
N MET A 382 5.13 -29.50 -4.87
CA MET A 382 6.30 -29.25 -4.02
C MET A 382 6.07 -29.60 -2.54
N VAL A 383 4.84 -29.39 -2.05
CA VAL A 383 4.42 -29.71 -0.66
C VAL A 383 4.10 -31.20 -0.50
N GLY A 384 3.93 -31.95 -1.60
CA GLY A 384 3.62 -33.38 -1.60
C GLY A 384 2.14 -33.72 -1.50
N GLU A 385 1.24 -32.73 -1.64
CA GLU A 385 -0.22 -32.95 -1.66
C GLU A 385 -0.69 -33.57 -2.98
N LEU A 386 0.06 -33.37 -4.07
CA LEU A 386 -0.26 -33.88 -5.41
C LEU A 386 0.97 -34.53 -6.05
N PRO A 387 0.90 -35.76 -6.55
CA PRO A 387 2.02 -36.35 -7.27
C PRO A 387 2.16 -35.76 -8.69
N PRO A 388 3.40 -35.59 -9.19
CA PRO A 388 3.64 -35.30 -10.60
C PRO A 388 3.26 -36.51 -11.48
N ASP A 389 2.94 -36.28 -12.75
CA ASP A 389 2.66 -37.37 -13.70
C ASP A 389 3.96 -37.98 -14.24
N GLU A 390 4.95 -37.12 -14.50
CA GLU A 390 6.31 -37.50 -14.87
C GLU A 390 7.32 -36.64 -14.11
N GLY A 391 8.56 -37.13 -13.99
CA GLY A 391 9.63 -36.45 -13.25
C GLY A 391 9.63 -36.80 -11.76
N ALA A 392 10.46 -36.09 -10.98
CA ALA A 392 10.62 -36.34 -9.55
C ALA A 392 10.69 -35.03 -8.76
N VAL A 393 10.06 -35.02 -7.59
CA VAL A 393 10.16 -33.95 -6.60
C VAL A 393 10.80 -34.54 -5.35
N ARG A 394 11.90 -33.95 -4.91
CA ARG A 394 12.65 -34.37 -3.71
C ARG A 394 12.78 -33.19 -2.75
N ILE A 395 12.41 -33.42 -1.50
CA ILE A 395 12.65 -32.48 -0.40
C ILE A 395 13.98 -32.88 0.25
N GLY A 396 14.81 -31.88 0.52
CA GLY A 396 16.13 -32.04 1.13
C GLY A 396 16.10 -32.65 2.53
N SER A 397 17.27 -33.10 2.98
CA SER A 397 17.42 -33.65 4.34
C SER A 397 17.22 -32.57 5.41
N ARG A 398 16.51 -32.93 6.49
CA ARG A 398 16.19 -32.05 7.64
C ARG A 398 15.42 -30.78 7.24
N VAL A 399 14.73 -30.79 6.11
CA VAL A 399 13.82 -29.71 5.73
C VAL A 399 12.52 -29.86 6.51
N LYS A 400 12.15 -28.80 7.21
CA LYS A 400 10.88 -28.63 7.93
C LYS A 400 10.08 -27.57 7.17
N LEU A 401 9.13 -28.04 6.36
CA LEU A 401 8.34 -27.23 5.44
C LEU A 401 7.14 -26.60 6.15
N GLY A 402 7.02 -25.27 6.07
CA GLY A 402 5.83 -24.52 6.43
C GLY A 402 5.11 -24.04 5.17
N TYR A 403 3.82 -24.38 5.03
CA TYR A 403 3.01 -24.00 3.88
C TYR A 403 1.91 -23.02 4.28
N LEU A 404 1.85 -21.91 3.56
CA LEU A 404 0.83 -20.88 3.67
C LEU A 404 0.03 -20.82 2.38
N SER A 405 -1.15 -21.43 2.40
CA SER A 405 -2.05 -21.45 1.25
C SER A 405 -2.96 -20.23 1.23
N GLN A 406 -3.50 -19.90 0.05
CA GLN A 406 -4.50 -18.85 -0.14
C GLN A 406 -5.77 -19.05 0.72
N ARG A 407 -6.07 -20.30 1.12
CA ARG A 407 -7.19 -20.66 1.99
C ARG A 407 -6.72 -20.91 3.41
N ALA A 408 -6.01 -19.94 3.98
CA ALA A 408 -5.10 -20.07 5.12
C ALA A 408 -5.66 -20.78 6.38
N LEU A 409 -6.97 -21.03 6.51
CA LEU A 409 -7.60 -21.78 7.60
C LEU A 409 -8.89 -22.48 7.11
N GLU A 410 -8.79 -23.53 6.31
CA GLU A 410 -9.91 -24.48 6.13
C GLU A 410 -9.98 -25.38 7.38
N GLY A 411 -11.10 -25.32 8.10
CA GLY A 411 -11.31 -26.04 9.36
C GLY A 411 -12.64 -25.68 10.02
N ASP A 412 -12.84 -26.13 11.25
CA ASP A 412 -14.04 -25.86 12.04
C ASP A 412 -14.13 -24.36 12.41
N GLN A 413 -15.06 -23.65 11.76
CA GLN A 413 -15.22 -22.20 11.89
C GLN A 413 -15.73 -21.76 13.25
N GLU A 414 -16.22 -22.68 14.07
CA GLU A 414 -16.76 -22.41 15.41
C GLU A 414 -15.66 -22.30 16.48
N ARG A 415 -14.44 -22.72 16.16
CA ARG A 415 -13.31 -22.76 17.08
C ARG A 415 -12.73 -21.38 17.35
N ARG A 416 -12.21 -21.18 18.57
CA ARG A 416 -11.61 -19.91 18.98
C ARG A 416 -10.16 -19.78 18.54
N VAL A 417 -9.73 -18.55 18.25
CA VAL A 417 -8.35 -18.22 17.86
C VAL A 417 -7.32 -18.87 18.79
N ILE A 418 -7.52 -18.74 20.11
CA ILE A 418 -6.59 -19.26 21.10
C ILE A 418 -6.48 -20.79 21.11
N GLU A 419 -7.56 -21.50 20.83
CA GLU A 419 -7.59 -22.96 20.81
C GLU A 419 -6.76 -23.48 19.63
N VAL A 420 -6.99 -22.88 18.47
CA VAL A 420 -6.34 -23.23 17.20
C VAL A 420 -4.84 -22.93 17.25
N PHE A 421 -4.45 -21.83 17.89
CA PHE A 421 -3.04 -21.52 18.13
C PHE A 421 -2.38 -22.53 19.08
N ARG A 422 -3.07 -22.92 20.16
CA ARG A 422 -2.54 -23.83 21.19
C ARG A 422 -2.35 -25.26 20.68
N GLU A 423 -3.12 -25.71 19.69
CA GLU A 423 -2.88 -27.01 19.06
C GLU A 423 -1.52 -27.11 18.38
N THR A 424 -1.07 -26.02 17.77
CA THR A 424 0.21 -26.00 17.07
C THR A 424 1.38 -25.70 18.01
N ALA A 425 1.21 -24.71 18.89
CA ALA A 425 2.31 -24.24 19.74
C ALA A 425 2.45 -25.02 21.07
N ALA A 426 1.47 -25.85 21.44
CA ALA A 426 1.43 -26.64 22.68
C ALA A 426 1.77 -25.82 23.96
N VAL A 427 1.24 -24.59 24.06
CA VAL A 427 1.50 -23.65 25.17
C VAL A 427 0.33 -23.48 26.14
N SER A 428 0.64 -22.94 27.31
CA SER A 428 -0.37 -22.47 28.28
C SER A 428 -1.23 -21.35 27.69
N GLU A 429 -2.42 -21.13 28.24
CA GLU A 429 -3.33 -20.08 27.74
C GLU A 429 -2.76 -18.66 27.93
N ALA A 430 -2.13 -18.39 29.08
CA ALA A 430 -1.50 -17.10 29.35
C ALA A 430 -0.38 -16.81 28.35
N GLU A 431 0.43 -17.82 28.05
CA GLU A 431 1.50 -17.71 27.06
C GLU A 431 0.96 -17.59 25.63
N ALA A 432 -0.09 -18.35 25.28
CA ALA A 432 -0.78 -18.18 24.01
C ALA A 432 -1.27 -16.76 23.80
N ARG A 433 -1.90 -16.14 24.82
CA ARG A 433 -2.33 -14.74 24.76
C ARG A 433 -1.15 -13.79 24.57
N HIS A 434 -0.08 -13.97 25.33
CA HIS A 434 1.12 -13.13 25.20
C HIS A 434 1.74 -13.22 23.80
N ARG A 435 1.77 -14.42 23.20
CA ARG A 435 2.32 -14.63 21.86
C ARG A 435 1.38 -14.13 20.77
N LEU A 436 0.07 -14.37 20.89
CA LEU A 436 -0.95 -13.86 19.97
C LEU A 436 -1.05 -12.32 19.99
N ALA A 437 -0.79 -11.69 21.14
CA ALA A 437 -0.71 -10.23 21.25
C ALA A 437 0.34 -9.64 20.29
N LYS A 438 1.46 -10.34 20.05
CA LYS A 438 2.47 -9.92 19.06
C LYS A 438 1.95 -9.90 17.63
N PHE A 439 0.83 -10.57 17.34
CA PHE A 439 0.14 -10.59 16.04
C PHE A 439 -1.11 -9.69 16.05
N LEU A 440 -1.18 -8.76 17.00
CA LEU A 440 -2.26 -7.81 17.26
C LEU A 440 -3.60 -8.46 17.65
N PHE A 441 -3.58 -9.68 18.20
CA PHE A 441 -4.77 -10.26 18.82
C PHE A 441 -4.84 -9.88 20.30
N TYR A 442 -5.51 -8.77 20.60
CA TYR A 442 -5.64 -8.23 21.95
C TYR A 442 -6.97 -8.57 22.62
N GLY A 443 -6.94 -8.75 23.94
CA GLY A 443 -8.13 -8.83 24.78
C GLY A 443 -9.12 -9.91 24.29
N GLU A 444 -10.35 -9.50 24.00
CA GLU A 444 -11.43 -10.40 23.54
C GLU A 444 -11.18 -11.00 22.14
N GLN A 445 -10.26 -10.45 21.35
CA GLN A 445 -10.00 -10.95 20.00
C GLN A 445 -9.49 -12.39 19.98
N VAL A 446 -8.82 -12.85 21.04
CA VAL A 446 -8.34 -14.24 21.14
C VAL A 446 -9.48 -15.25 21.34
N PHE A 447 -10.67 -14.78 21.71
CA PHE A 447 -11.87 -15.61 21.89
C PHE A 447 -12.83 -15.54 20.71
N LYS A 448 -12.56 -14.69 19.71
CA LYS A 448 -13.32 -14.69 18.45
C LYS A 448 -13.25 -16.06 17.79
N ARG A 449 -14.32 -16.41 17.08
CA ARG A 449 -14.39 -17.62 16.26
C ARG A 449 -13.69 -17.41 14.92
N ILE A 450 -13.08 -18.46 14.35
CA ILE A 450 -12.41 -18.36 13.04
C ILE A 450 -13.36 -17.83 11.94
N GLY A 451 -14.63 -18.24 11.98
CA GLY A 451 -15.65 -17.77 11.03
C GLY A 451 -15.84 -16.24 11.03
N GLN A 452 -15.59 -15.59 12.17
CA GLN A 452 -15.75 -14.13 12.36
C GLN A 452 -14.49 -13.33 12.01
N LEU A 453 -13.35 -13.99 11.79
CA LEU A 453 -12.11 -13.31 11.45
C LEU A 453 -12.12 -12.84 10.00
N SER A 454 -11.65 -11.61 9.79
CA SER A 454 -11.29 -11.09 8.47
C SER A 454 -10.15 -11.92 7.84
N GLY A 455 -10.01 -11.85 6.52
CA GLY A 455 -8.92 -12.53 5.80
C GLY A 455 -7.54 -12.20 6.36
N GLY A 456 -7.29 -10.92 6.69
CA GLY A 456 -6.04 -10.48 7.29
C GLY A 456 -5.81 -10.98 8.73
N GLU A 457 -6.86 -11.08 9.55
CA GLU A 457 -6.76 -11.75 10.86
C GLU A 457 -6.44 -13.24 10.69
N ARG A 458 -7.11 -13.95 9.78
CA ARG A 458 -6.85 -15.37 9.51
C ARG A 458 -5.39 -15.62 9.10
N MET A 459 -4.86 -14.78 8.22
CA MET A 459 -3.47 -14.81 7.79
C MET A 459 -2.50 -14.60 8.96
N ARG A 460 -2.75 -13.59 9.80
CA ARG A 460 -1.93 -13.32 10.99
C ARG A 460 -1.92 -14.50 11.97
N LEU A 461 -3.06 -15.15 12.18
CA LEU A 461 -3.13 -16.36 13.01
C LEU A 461 -2.28 -17.50 12.42
N ARG A 462 -2.32 -17.69 11.10
CA ARG A 462 -1.55 -18.73 10.44
C ARG A 462 -0.04 -18.45 10.47
N LEU A 463 0.37 -17.20 10.26
CA LEU A 463 1.75 -16.76 10.47
C LEU A 463 2.19 -17.00 11.91
N ALA A 464 1.31 -16.71 12.88
CA ALA A 464 1.58 -17.00 14.28
C ALA A 464 1.84 -18.48 14.50
N GLN A 465 1.05 -19.39 13.93
CA GLN A 465 1.30 -20.83 14.02
C GLN A 465 2.66 -21.22 13.41
N LEU A 466 2.95 -20.73 12.20
CA LEU A 466 4.20 -21.05 11.48
C LEU A 466 5.44 -20.54 12.20
N MET A 467 5.38 -19.36 12.81
CA MET A 467 6.49 -18.79 13.56
C MET A 467 6.84 -19.56 14.84
N HIS A 468 5.92 -20.40 15.33
CA HIS A 468 6.15 -21.29 16.48
C HIS A 468 6.61 -22.68 16.10
N GLN A 469 6.51 -23.02 14.82
CA GLN A 469 7.08 -24.25 14.29
C GLN A 469 8.54 -23.99 13.93
N ASP A 470 9.39 -24.99 14.08
CA ASP A 470 10.77 -24.94 13.61
C ASP A 470 10.82 -25.08 12.08
N VAL A 471 10.26 -24.15 11.33
CA VAL A 471 10.26 -24.20 9.85
C VAL A 471 11.55 -23.60 9.29
N ASN A 472 12.17 -24.28 8.32
CA ASN A 472 13.37 -23.79 7.61
C ASN A 472 13.16 -23.66 6.09
N LEU A 473 12.02 -24.12 5.58
CA LEU A 473 11.50 -23.82 4.25
C LEU A 473 10.08 -23.26 4.40
N LEU A 474 9.83 -22.08 3.84
CA LEU A 474 8.50 -21.49 3.78
C LEU A 474 8.02 -21.42 2.32
N VAL A 475 6.85 -22.00 2.06
CA VAL A 475 6.17 -21.92 0.77
C VAL A 475 4.91 -21.07 0.92
N LEU A 476 4.83 -19.97 0.16
CA LEU A 476 3.76 -18.99 0.27
C LEU A 476 2.97 -18.93 -1.04
N ASP A 477 1.68 -19.24 -1.02
CA ASP A 477 0.77 -19.12 -2.16
C ASP A 477 -0.11 -17.87 -2.01
N GLU A 478 0.21 -16.82 -2.76
CA GLU A 478 -0.48 -15.52 -2.78
C GLU A 478 -0.71 -14.92 -1.39
N PRO A 479 0.36 -14.76 -0.57
CA PRO A 479 0.22 -14.40 0.84
C PRO A 479 -0.29 -12.98 1.07
N THR A 480 -0.17 -12.09 0.08
CA THR A 480 -0.57 -10.68 0.19
C THR A 480 -2.01 -10.42 -0.24
N ASN A 481 -2.70 -11.41 -0.81
CA ASN A 481 -4.07 -11.23 -1.27
C ASN A 481 -5.02 -10.98 -0.10
N HIS A 482 -5.94 -10.02 -0.28
CA HIS A 482 -6.91 -9.59 0.73
C HIS A 482 -6.32 -9.00 2.03
N LEU A 483 -5.00 -8.74 2.05
CA LEU A 483 -4.35 -7.97 3.11
C LEU A 483 -4.39 -6.49 2.78
N ASP A 484 -4.70 -5.67 3.79
CA ASP A 484 -4.47 -4.24 3.71
C ASP A 484 -2.97 -3.92 3.76
N ILE A 485 -2.67 -2.66 3.49
CA ILE A 485 -1.29 -2.17 3.39
C ILE A 485 -0.52 -2.46 4.69
N GLU A 486 -1.12 -2.21 5.86
CA GLU A 486 -0.47 -2.40 7.16
C GLU A 486 -0.18 -3.88 7.47
N ALA A 487 -1.13 -4.77 7.20
CA ALA A 487 -0.92 -6.21 7.35
C ALA A 487 0.15 -6.75 6.39
N ARG A 488 0.25 -6.19 5.16
CA ARG A 488 1.32 -6.52 4.21
C ARG A 488 2.70 -6.07 4.71
N GLU A 489 2.83 -4.85 5.23
CA GLU A 489 4.10 -4.37 5.82
C GLU A 489 4.53 -5.27 6.96
N THR A 490 3.59 -5.70 7.79
CA THR A 490 3.93 -6.59 8.90
C THR A 490 4.41 -7.96 8.41
N LEU A 491 3.72 -8.55 7.42
CA LEU A 491 4.15 -9.80 6.80
C LEU A 491 5.56 -9.64 6.19
N GLU A 492 5.82 -8.51 5.52
CA GLU A 492 7.12 -8.19 4.96
C GLU A 492 8.20 -8.17 6.06
N GLU A 493 7.98 -7.43 7.15
CA GLU A 493 8.93 -7.33 8.26
C GLU A 493 9.24 -8.69 8.88
N ALA A 494 8.21 -9.52 9.10
CA ALA A 494 8.37 -10.87 9.62
C ALA A 494 9.25 -11.72 8.70
N LEU A 495 8.96 -11.72 7.39
CA LEU A 495 9.68 -12.53 6.41
C LEU A 495 11.08 -11.99 6.12
N ALA A 496 11.31 -10.68 6.24
CA ALA A 496 12.64 -10.09 6.11
C ALA A 496 13.62 -10.71 7.12
N GLY A 497 13.16 -10.93 8.36
CA GLY A 497 13.93 -11.56 9.44
C GLY A 497 14.09 -13.08 9.34
N PHE A 498 13.41 -13.75 8.40
CA PHE A 498 13.49 -15.20 8.24
C PHE A 498 14.81 -15.63 7.59
N GLN A 499 15.56 -16.52 8.27
CA GLN A 499 16.87 -17.01 7.82
C GLN A 499 16.82 -18.35 7.05
N GLY A 500 15.63 -18.89 6.80
CA GLY A 500 15.45 -20.10 5.99
C GLY A 500 15.26 -19.80 4.49
N SER A 501 14.89 -20.83 3.73
CA SER A 501 14.57 -20.70 2.30
C SER A 501 13.11 -20.30 2.08
N LEU A 502 12.87 -19.48 1.07
CA LEU A 502 11.53 -19.01 0.70
C LEU A 502 11.20 -19.39 -0.74
N LEU A 503 10.02 -19.99 -0.94
CA LEU A 503 9.40 -20.16 -2.25
C LEU A 503 8.08 -19.40 -2.28
N ILE A 504 8.00 -18.36 -3.11
CA ILE A 504 6.90 -17.39 -3.10
C ILE A 504 6.15 -17.44 -4.43
N VAL A 505 4.84 -17.60 -4.39
CA VAL A 505 3.93 -17.25 -5.48
C VAL A 505 3.19 -15.99 -5.05
N SER A 506 3.37 -14.91 -5.77
CA SER A 506 2.66 -13.65 -5.51
C SER A 506 2.63 -12.80 -6.76
N HIS A 507 1.60 -11.98 -6.88
CA HIS A 507 1.55 -10.89 -7.87
C HIS A 507 1.99 -9.53 -7.30
N ASP A 508 2.31 -9.44 -6.01
CA ASP A 508 2.70 -8.18 -5.37
C ASP A 508 4.16 -7.81 -5.70
N ARG A 509 4.32 -6.83 -6.59
CA ARG A 509 5.64 -6.38 -7.08
C ARG A 509 6.52 -5.82 -5.95
N TYR A 510 5.94 -5.16 -4.97
CA TYR A 510 6.66 -4.55 -3.85
C TYR A 510 7.19 -5.62 -2.90
N PHE A 511 6.33 -6.59 -2.59
CA PHE A 511 6.70 -7.75 -1.81
C PHE A 511 7.83 -8.54 -2.49
N LEU A 512 7.70 -8.84 -3.78
CA LEU A 512 8.71 -9.57 -4.55
C LEU A 512 10.03 -8.82 -4.63
N GLN A 513 10.01 -7.51 -4.87
CA GLN A 513 11.22 -6.70 -4.99
C GLN A 513 12.06 -6.70 -3.70
N LYS A 514 11.42 -6.72 -2.52
CA LYS A 514 12.13 -6.75 -1.24
C LYS A 514 12.64 -8.14 -0.85
N MET A 515 11.90 -9.19 -1.23
CA MET A 515 12.12 -10.53 -0.66
C MET A 515 12.90 -11.48 -1.55
N VAL A 516 12.96 -11.25 -2.85
CA VAL A 516 13.33 -12.30 -3.82
C VAL A 516 14.69 -12.03 -4.46
N ASP A 517 15.51 -13.08 -4.53
CA ASP A 517 16.86 -13.09 -5.15
C ASP A 517 16.92 -13.88 -6.48
N GLY A 518 15.81 -14.46 -6.91
CA GLY A 518 15.68 -15.10 -8.22
C GLY A 518 14.24 -15.45 -8.58
N VAL A 519 13.94 -15.47 -9.88
CA VAL A 519 12.58 -15.63 -10.38
C VAL A 519 12.48 -16.80 -11.35
N TYR A 520 11.45 -17.61 -11.18
CA TYR A 520 11.02 -18.64 -12.13
C TYR A 520 9.76 -18.17 -12.85
N TRP A 521 9.83 -18.08 -14.17
CA TRP A 521 8.71 -17.74 -15.02
C TRP A 521 8.04 -18.99 -15.59
N VAL A 522 6.73 -19.12 -15.41
CA VAL A 522 5.93 -20.13 -16.10
C VAL A 522 5.59 -19.63 -17.49
N GLU A 523 6.25 -20.19 -18.51
CA GLU A 523 6.04 -19.85 -19.91
C GLU A 523 5.80 -21.12 -20.74
N ASN A 524 4.64 -21.20 -21.40
CA ASN A 524 4.29 -22.31 -22.29
C ASN A 524 4.51 -23.71 -21.66
N GLY A 525 4.20 -23.85 -20.37
CA GLY A 525 4.37 -25.10 -19.61
C GLY A 525 5.81 -25.41 -19.19
N ARG A 526 6.76 -24.50 -19.38
CA ARG A 526 8.14 -24.63 -18.91
C ARG A 526 8.45 -23.58 -17.85
N LEU A 527 9.47 -23.87 -17.03
CA LEU A 527 10.04 -22.91 -16.08
C LEU A 527 11.31 -22.31 -16.66
N VAL A 528 11.29 -20.99 -16.84
CA VAL A 528 12.46 -20.21 -17.22
C VAL A 528 13.01 -19.51 -15.99
N HIS A 529 14.26 -19.78 -15.64
CA HIS A 529 14.90 -19.20 -14.47
C HIS A 529 15.69 -17.94 -14.85
N ASP A 530 15.49 -16.87 -14.10
CA ASP A 530 16.31 -15.66 -14.15
C ASP A 530 16.91 -15.37 -12.77
N GLU A 531 18.23 -15.26 -12.73
CA GLU A 531 18.96 -14.82 -11.54
C GLU A 531 18.94 -13.29 -11.39
N GLY A 532 18.92 -12.85 -10.13
CA GLY A 532 18.94 -11.45 -9.74
C GLY A 532 17.63 -11.00 -9.10
N THR A 533 17.58 -9.71 -8.80
CA THR A 533 16.40 -9.11 -8.17
C THR A 533 15.19 -9.15 -9.11
N PHE A 534 13.98 -9.07 -8.54
CA PHE A 534 12.73 -9.03 -9.33
C PHE A 534 12.76 -7.98 -10.45
N LYS A 535 13.29 -6.78 -10.16
CA LYS A 535 13.37 -5.68 -11.13
C LYS A 535 14.23 -6.04 -12.35
N GLU A 536 15.40 -6.62 -12.11
CA GLU A 536 16.32 -7.03 -13.19
C GLU A 536 15.71 -8.16 -14.03
N ALA A 537 15.08 -9.15 -13.40
CA ALA A 537 14.38 -10.22 -14.08
C ALA A 537 13.21 -9.69 -14.94
N TRP A 538 12.46 -8.72 -14.41
CA TRP A 538 11.37 -8.05 -15.13
C TRP A 538 11.85 -7.28 -16.36
N GLU A 539 12.91 -6.48 -16.23
CA GLU A 539 13.50 -5.72 -17.34
C GLU A 539 14.06 -6.64 -18.43
N LYS A 540 14.78 -7.71 -18.05
CA LYS A 540 15.26 -8.73 -19.00
C LYS A 540 14.10 -9.37 -19.77
N ARG A 541 13.00 -9.71 -19.08
CA ARG A 541 11.78 -10.26 -19.69
C ARG A 541 11.17 -9.28 -20.70
N ARG A 542 11.05 -7.99 -20.35
CA ARG A 542 10.57 -6.94 -21.26
C ARG A 542 11.44 -6.82 -22.50
N GLN A 543 12.77 -6.81 -22.34
CA GLN A 543 13.70 -6.73 -23.48
C GLN A 543 13.63 -7.96 -24.39
N ARG A 544 13.53 -9.18 -23.83
CA ARG A 544 13.36 -10.42 -24.62
C ARG A 544 12.09 -10.37 -25.48
N ARG A 545 11.02 -9.77 -24.97
CA ARG A 545 9.74 -9.60 -25.69
C ARG A 545 9.79 -8.50 -26.74
N SER A 546 10.29 -7.30 -26.40
CA SER A 546 10.41 -6.19 -27.35
C SER A 546 11.40 -6.50 -28.49
N GLY A 547 12.44 -7.30 -28.24
CA GLY A 547 13.38 -7.77 -29.26
C GLY A 547 12.90 -8.98 -30.08
N GLY A 548 11.81 -9.65 -29.67
CA GLY A 548 11.26 -10.83 -30.34
C GLY A 548 10.44 -10.52 -31.59
N GLY A 549 9.90 -9.31 -31.71
CA GLY A 549 9.09 -8.88 -32.86
C GLY A 549 9.87 -8.62 -34.15
N ASN A 550 11.21 -8.55 -34.09
CA ASN A 550 12.05 -8.18 -35.24
C ASN A 550 13.11 -9.23 -35.62
N ARG A 551 13.07 -10.43 -35.00
CA ARG A 551 14.10 -11.49 -35.21
C ARG A 551 13.69 -12.61 -36.17
N THR A 552 12.45 -12.61 -36.68
CA THR A 552 11.96 -13.62 -37.62
C THR A 552 12.30 -13.34 -39.09
N ALA A 553 12.91 -12.19 -39.43
CA ALA A 553 13.23 -11.84 -40.82
C ALA A 553 14.72 -11.90 -41.21
N GLU A 554 15.67 -11.97 -40.27
CA GLU A 554 17.10 -11.83 -40.61
C GLU A 554 17.99 -13.07 -40.39
N ASN A 555 17.47 -14.15 -39.78
CA ASN A 555 18.33 -15.29 -39.43
C ASN A 555 18.36 -16.46 -40.43
N THR A 556 17.88 -16.27 -41.66
CA THR A 556 18.04 -17.24 -42.77
C THR A 556 19.20 -16.94 -43.72
N ARG A 557 20.03 -15.93 -43.45
CA ARG A 557 21.19 -15.62 -44.30
C ARG A 557 22.44 -15.28 -43.48
N LYS A 558 23.02 -16.30 -42.83
CA LYS A 558 24.48 -16.49 -42.66
C LYS A 558 24.73 -17.66 -41.70
N ALA A 559 24.63 -18.87 -42.24
CA ALA A 559 25.30 -20.04 -41.70
C ALA A 559 26.44 -20.38 -42.68
N GLY A 560 27.68 -20.42 -42.17
CA GLY A 560 28.88 -20.73 -42.96
C GLY A 560 30.19 -20.45 -42.20
N GLU A 561 30.40 -21.20 -41.11
CA GLU A 561 31.69 -21.71 -40.54
C GLU A 561 32.92 -20.79 -40.27
N PRO A 562 33.96 -21.25 -39.53
CA PRO A 562 33.98 -21.73 -38.14
C PRO A 562 35.09 -21.08 -37.26
N LEU A 563 35.15 -21.50 -36.00
CA LEU A 563 35.94 -21.02 -34.86
C LEU A 563 37.48 -20.95 -35.04
N GLN A 564 38.12 -19.97 -34.37
CA GLN A 564 39.40 -20.16 -33.69
C GLN A 564 39.57 -19.27 -32.44
N SER A 565 40.28 -19.84 -31.47
CA SER A 565 40.56 -19.47 -30.09
C SER A 565 41.50 -18.28 -29.87
N GLU A 566 41.38 -17.60 -28.72
CA GLU A 566 42.51 -17.12 -27.86
C GLU A 566 41.97 -16.44 -26.57
N LYS A 567 42.13 -17.05 -25.40
CA LYS A 567 43.16 -16.85 -24.35
C LYS A 567 43.09 -15.51 -23.58
N ARG A 568 42.85 -15.65 -22.27
CA ARG A 568 43.06 -14.65 -21.19
C ARG A 568 44.56 -14.33 -21.03
N PRO A 569 44.91 -13.23 -20.33
CA PRO A 569 45.61 -13.44 -19.06
C PRO A 569 45.24 -12.49 -17.90
N HIS A 570 45.82 -12.85 -16.76
CA HIS A 570 45.62 -12.40 -15.38
C HIS A 570 46.12 -11.00 -15.01
N ALA A 571 45.65 -10.61 -13.83
CA ALA A 571 46.07 -9.49 -12.98
C ALA A 571 47.55 -9.50 -12.58
N GLU A 572 48.08 -8.32 -12.24
CA GLU A 572 48.91 -8.11 -11.04
C GLU A 572 49.11 -6.61 -10.69
N THR A 573 48.79 -6.30 -9.42
CA THR A 573 49.38 -5.35 -8.45
C THR A 573 49.83 -3.90 -8.79
N MET A 574 49.37 -2.98 -7.93
CA MET A 574 49.86 -1.60 -7.74
C MET A 574 51.23 -1.53 -7.03
N PRO A 575 51.91 -0.36 -7.03
CA PRO A 575 51.75 0.55 -5.88
C PRO A 575 51.72 2.06 -6.20
N HIS A 576 51.19 2.79 -5.21
CA HIS A 576 50.97 4.24 -5.02
C HIS A 576 51.95 5.26 -5.63
N THR A 577 51.44 6.45 -5.98
CA THR A 577 51.85 7.73 -5.34
C THR A 577 50.93 8.90 -5.74
N MET A 578 50.73 9.82 -4.78
CA MET A 578 49.84 10.98 -4.83
C MET A 578 50.33 12.10 -5.76
N LYS A 579 49.37 12.77 -6.40
CA LYS A 579 49.29 14.24 -6.62
C LYS A 579 47.93 14.56 -7.26
N PRO A 580 47.23 15.63 -6.82
CA PRO A 580 46.50 16.42 -7.80
C PRO A 580 46.85 17.91 -7.68
N ALA A 581 47.04 18.53 -8.83
CA ALA A 581 47.22 19.96 -9.00
C ALA A 581 46.13 20.47 -9.94
N GLY A 582 45.39 21.50 -9.49
CA GLY A 582 44.61 22.50 -10.26
C GLY A 582 43.54 21.96 -11.22
N SER A 583 42.47 22.66 -11.58
CA SER A 583 41.95 24.00 -11.30
C SER A 583 40.71 24.11 -12.20
N GLY A 584 39.59 24.63 -11.71
CA GLY A 584 38.40 24.89 -12.52
C GLY A 584 37.25 25.42 -11.67
N PRO A 585 36.78 26.66 -11.89
CA PRO A 585 35.99 27.43 -10.92
C PRO A 585 34.48 27.28 -11.14
N ASP A 586 33.66 27.54 -10.12
CA ASP A 586 32.37 28.23 -10.32
C ASP A 586 31.77 28.82 -9.03
N ALA A 587 31.43 30.11 -9.15
CA ALA A 587 30.46 30.92 -8.42
C ALA A 587 30.20 30.67 -6.91
N ALA A 588 30.85 31.48 -6.05
CA ALA A 588 30.43 31.67 -4.66
C ALA A 588 29.91 33.10 -4.41
N SER A 589 28.64 33.14 -4.05
CA SER A 589 27.86 34.25 -3.50
C SER A 589 28.60 35.07 -2.42
N SER A 590 28.43 36.38 -2.50
CA SER A 590 28.86 37.38 -1.52
C SER A 590 28.14 37.19 -0.18
N ARG A 591 28.78 36.50 0.78
CA ARG A 591 28.42 36.56 2.20
C ARG A 591 29.41 37.45 2.95
N LYS A 592 28.88 38.49 3.61
CA LYS A 592 29.65 39.42 4.46
C LYS A 592 30.29 38.60 5.58
N ARG A 593 31.62 38.59 5.68
CA ARG A 593 32.32 37.93 6.80
C ARG A 593 32.04 38.71 8.10
N SER A 594 31.44 38.04 9.09
CA SER A 594 31.32 38.48 10.48
C SER A 594 32.68 38.93 11.06
N ASN A 595 32.68 40.05 11.78
CA ASN A 595 33.89 40.67 12.32
C ASN A 595 34.34 39.91 13.59
N PRO A 596 35.49 39.20 13.57
CA PRO A 596 35.90 38.29 14.65
C PRO A 596 36.12 38.98 16.01
N TYR A 597 36.43 40.29 16.02
CA TYR A 597 36.58 41.04 17.26
C TYR A 597 35.27 41.21 18.05
N LYS A 598 34.14 41.36 17.35
CA LYS A 598 32.83 41.54 18.00
C LYS A 598 32.29 40.25 18.58
N LEU A 599 32.67 39.09 18.01
CA LEU A 599 32.32 37.79 18.57
C LEU A 599 33.06 37.54 19.89
N ALA A 600 34.36 37.87 19.93
CA ALA A 600 35.17 37.76 21.14
C ALA A 600 34.71 38.71 22.27
N GLU A 601 34.21 39.90 21.93
CA GLU A 601 33.59 40.81 22.91
C GLU A 601 32.30 40.22 23.51
N LEU A 602 31.45 39.59 22.68
CA LEU A 602 30.23 38.92 23.15
C LEU A 602 30.55 37.71 24.02
N GLU A 603 31.53 36.88 23.65
CA GLU A 603 31.97 35.73 24.46
C GLU A 603 32.49 36.16 25.82
N ARG A 604 33.25 37.27 25.89
CA ARG A 604 33.73 37.83 27.15
C ARG A 604 32.59 38.36 28.01
N ALA A 605 31.61 39.04 27.41
CA ALA A 605 30.44 39.55 28.12
C ALA A 605 29.56 38.41 28.68
N ILE A 606 29.40 37.32 27.92
CA ILE A 606 28.69 36.11 28.36
C ILE A 606 29.40 35.50 29.57
N ALA A 607 30.72 35.27 29.47
CA ALA A 607 31.50 34.67 30.55
C ALA A 607 31.46 35.50 31.85
N GLU A 608 31.48 36.84 31.75
CA GLU A 608 31.38 37.72 32.91
C GLU A 608 29.99 37.62 33.60
N ARG A 609 28.92 37.57 32.81
CA ARG A 609 27.55 37.44 33.33
C ARG A 609 27.28 36.05 33.91
N GLU A 610 27.82 35.00 33.31
CA GLU A 610 27.76 33.64 33.85
C GLU A 610 28.49 33.52 35.18
N ALA A 611 29.70 34.09 35.29
CA ALA A 611 30.44 34.12 36.55
C ALA A 611 29.65 34.85 37.66
N ARG A 612 29.00 35.97 37.32
CA ARG A 612 28.17 36.73 38.28
C ARG A 612 26.90 35.99 38.68
N ARG A 613 26.28 35.27 37.73
CA ARG A 613 25.13 34.39 38.00
C ARG A 613 25.52 33.27 38.98
N ASP A 614 26.68 32.65 38.77
CA ASP A 614 27.16 31.55 39.61
C ASP A 614 27.52 32.05 41.02
N GLU A 615 28.08 33.26 41.15
CA GLU A 615 28.28 33.93 42.44
C GLU A 615 26.95 34.21 43.17
N MET A 616 25.93 34.69 42.45
CA MET A 616 24.59 34.90 43.04
C MET A 616 23.93 33.59 43.45
N MET A 617 24.13 32.49 42.71
CA MET A 617 23.67 31.16 43.10
C MET A 617 24.39 30.64 44.36
N ALA A 618 25.70 30.89 44.48
CA ALA A 618 26.47 30.56 45.68
C ALA A 618 25.96 31.34 46.91
N LEU A 619 25.64 32.63 46.75
CA LEU A 619 25.07 33.44 47.83
C LEU A 619 23.67 32.97 48.25
N LEU A 620 22.83 32.54 47.28
CA LEU A 620 21.50 31.98 47.55
C LEU A 620 21.56 30.62 48.28
N SER A 621 22.63 29.85 48.07
CA SER A 621 22.84 28.55 48.72
C SER A 621 23.55 28.65 50.08
N GLY A 622 24.12 29.80 50.42
CA GLY A 622 24.92 30.04 51.63
C GLY A 622 24.15 30.12 52.97
N GLY A 623 22.83 29.90 52.97
CA GLY A 623 22.03 29.86 54.21
C GLY A 623 21.66 31.23 54.80
N GLU A 624 21.67 32.30 54.00
CA GLU A 624 21.25 33.65 54.44
C GLU A 624 19.75 33.66 54.78
N THR A 625 19.37 34.29 55.90
CA THR A 625 17.97 34.30 56.41
C THR A 625 17.24 35.63 56.21
N ASP A 626 17.90 36.64 55.65
CA ASP A 626 17.30 37.95 55.37
C ASP A 626 16.48 37.92 54.07
N TYR A 627 15.16 37.83 54.24
CA TYR A 627 14.16 37.71 53.16
C TYR A 627 14.25 38.83 52.10
N ARG A 628 14.64 40.05 52.49
CA ARG A 628 14.77 41.17 51.53
C ARG A 628 15.98 40.99 50.61
N LYS A 629 17.08 40.44 51.12
CA LYS A 629 18.28 40.15 50.33
C LYS A 629 18.06 38.96 49.40
N LEU A 630 17.37 37.92 49.86
CA LEU A 630 17.03 36.75 49.04
C LEU A 630 16.17 37.12 47.83
N ILE A 631 15.15 37.96 48.02
CA ILE A 631 14.34 38.48 46.89
C ILE A 631 15.19 39.31 45.93
N GLY A 632 16.06 40.19 46.46
CA GLY A 632 16.97 40.98 45.64
C GLY A 632 17.91 40.12 44.80
N TRP A 633 18.50 39.08 45.38
CA TRP A 633 19.36 38.14 44.67
C TRP A 633 18.60 37.29 43.66
N GLN A 634 17.35 36.89 43.97
CA GLN A 634 16.52 36.14 43.04
C GLN A 634 16.11 36.99 41.82
N GLN A 635 15.78 38.26 42.02
CA GLN A 635 15.50 39.21 40.93
C GLN A 635 16.75 39.49 40.07
N GLU A 636 17.91 39.64 40.72
CA GLU A 636 19.17 39.83 40.01
C GLU A 636 19.55 38.60 39.18
N LEU A 637 19.25 37.39 39.68
CA LEU A 637 19.50 36.12 38.99
C LEU A 637 18.57 35.94 37.78
N GLU A 638 17.29 36.28 37.90
CA GLU A 638 16.36 36.33 36.76
C GLU A 638 16.84 37.32 35.71
N ARG A 639 17.25 38.53 36.11
CA ARG A 639 17.79 39.55 35.19
C ARG A 639 19.06 39.07 34.47
N LEU A 640 20.02 38.50 35.20
CA LEU A 640 21.26 37.98 34.61
C LEU A 640 20.99 36.85 33.63
N THR A 641 19.99 36.00 33.90
CA THR A 641 19.61 34.90 33.00
C THR A 641 19.02 35.44 31.69
N GLU A 642 18.13 36.43 31.77
CA GLU A 642 17.57 37.08 30.57
C GLU A 642 18.62 37.81 29.74
N GLU A 643 19.59 38.47 30.41
CA GLU A 643 20.71 39.15 29.75
C GLU A 643 21.64 38.17 29.04
N ILE A 644 21.94 37.02 29.66
CA ILE A 644 22.74 35.94 29.06
C ILE A 644 22.02 35.36 27.82
N ASP A 645 20.73 35.09 27.92
CA ASP A 645 19.93 34.57 26.80
C ASP A 645 19.82 35.57 25.63
N ALA A 646 19.84 36.88 25.93
CA ALA A 646 19.91 37.92 24.90
C ALA A 646 21.29 37.94 24.22
N LEU A 647 22.38 37.84 24.98
CA LEU A 647 23.74 37.81 24.44
C LEU A 647 24.01 36.55 23.62
N TYR A 648 23.50 35.38 24.02
CA TYR A 648 23.60 34.15 23.22
C TYR A 648 22.84 34.25 21.90
N ARG A 649 21.65 34.89 21.89
CA ARG A 649 20.91 35.16 20.65
C ARG A 649 21.70 36.07 19.71
N GLU A 650 22.27 37.16 20.23
CA GLU A 650 23.10 38.07 19.43
C GLU A 650 24.39 37.38 18.92
N TRP A 651 24.98 36.49 19.72
CA TRP A 651 26.13 35.69 19.30
C TRP A 651 25.77 34.69 18.20
N MET A 652 24.64 33.99 18.31
CA MET A 652 24.16 33.06 17.27
C MET A 652 23.82 33.76 15.96
N GLU A 653 23.09 34.87 16.01
CA GLU A 653 22.76 35.67 14.82
C GLU A 653 24.02 36.16 14.09
N ARG A 654 25.11 36.45 14.82
CA ARG A 654 26.39 36.90 14.24
C ARG A 654 27.35 35.79 13.85
N GLN A 655 27.11 34.55 14.27
CA GLN A 655 27.78 33.37 13.73
C GLN A 655 27.16 32.94 12.40
N GLU A 656 25.84 33.08 12.26
CA GLU A 656 25.10 32.70 11.04
C GLU A 656 25.14 33.77 9.94
N SER A 657 25.36 35.03 10.30
CA SER A 657 25.54 36.18 9.38
C SER A 657 26.97 36.31 8.86
#